data_AF-A0A9X8GTW4-F1
#
_entry.id   AF-A0A9X8GTW4-F1
#
_cell.length_a   1.000
_cell.length_b   1.000
_cell.length_c   1.000
_cell.angle_alpha   90.00
_cell.angle_beta   90.00
_cell.angle_gamma   90.00
#
_symmetry.space_group_name_H-M   'P 1'
#
loop_
_entity.id
_entity.type
_entity.pdbx_description
1 polymer ?
#
loop_
_entity_poly.entity_id
_entity_poly.type
_entity_poly.pdbx_seq_one_letter_code
_entity_poly.pdbx_strand_id
1 'polypeptide(L)'
;MTITVQALDSLNEIDPGEYRAFFLQSRAPLFYDQRFMLAAEQSPLLPVHRTLYFLVRRKGRLVAFMPAYLQDLGAVDPLGVLAHSVGLQNDGADRGLFSHVMHCFDSTIPALSPTPEVYGALLDAMADVARAERARYFGLLNLPDGPALREAARAGLRVSHMVDRYAADLSAFPDFDSFVSALPADGRHEMTRQLRKFQSSGASARVIAPPFGDKLDQLAALCQQTTARNGTPHYFPAEPLARFSRLCGDLIRLSVVEVEDRLVSGFICFEEAGTFHLWSAGMTYDETPFSPYTIGVAAACRHAIEKGLRRLEGGRLHARIKTRLGLRPLRLYAATSEDRGKAAASARLPDAAQVLVRTLEGEVRFRDHPAYEEWLGAAAWNGRTFDRRPAAIVRAASEADVVRTIAFARETGLRISVRGGGHSYAGCFLRSDTLMLDVSALNQLDIDVARSRAIAGPGVQGAMLSTALASHGLAFPTGHGRNVAIGGFLLGGGLGINCAQWGGMSVFNVEALDIVDAQGRCRHVDAEHDPALFWAARGGGPGLFFVVTRFYLKCWPLPRAIRGSLYAADVSQLGAVLEEIERADPPRNLQVMVIVASDSASGNPVVLVNTLAFTGDLAEATRLRAGLTDRITTPLTALEVDQPSGFETIYQATDAMLVSRRYRTDNILTDRTQDIAPILSRHLPAKPSPASVMLLVWRGKDPSYPDAAYSARGRYFVSTYAQWNEASDDAVNRAWLNGMYDELAGIASGAYVNEFDLEHRSAEVGRCFGDENRQRLSELRRLHDANSLFVPVETLAQDVPPDVPL
;
A
#
# COMPACT_ATOMS: atom_id res chain seq x y z
N MET A 1 -32.65 11.61 17.47
CA MET A 1 -32.17 12.87 18.09
C MET A 1 -32.12 13.94 17.02
N THR A 2 -32.70 15.12 17.24
CA THR A 2 -32.94 16.11 16.18
C THR A 2 -31.63 16.77 15.71
N ILE A 3 -31.24 16.47 14.47
CA ILE A 3 -30.26 17.23 13.69
C ILE A 3 -31.03 18.31 12.94
N THR A 4 -30.46 19.52 12.86
CA THR A 4 -31.02 20.62 12.06
C THR A 4 -29.96 21.14 11.12
N VAL A 5 -30.34 21.48 9.90
CA VAL A 5 -29.45 22.10 8.91
C VAL A 5 -29.95 23.49 8.58
N GLN A 6 -29.03 24.46 8.56
CA GLN A 6 -29.29 25.84 8.17
C GLN A 6 -28.39 26.19 6.97
N ALA A 7 -28.97 26.82 5.95
CA ALA A 7 -28.22 27.40 4.84
C ALA A 7 -28.19 28.93 5.00
N LEU A 8 -27.01 29.52 5.03
CA LEU A 8 -26.77 30.96 5.16
C LEU A 8 -26.23 31.53 3.86
N ASP A 9 -26.44 32.83 3.62
CA ASP A 9 -26.04 33.53 2.39
C ASP A 9 -24.73 34.30 2.53
N SER A 10 -24.32 34.59 3.77
CA SER A 10 -23.04 35.19 4.06
C SER A 10 -22.38 34.52 5.25
N LEU A 11 -21.06 34.40 5.19
CA LEU A 11 -20.28 33.89 6.31
C LEU A 11 -20.40 34.79 7.56
N ASN A 12 -20.68 36.07 7.36
CA ASN A 12 -20.86 37.04 8.44
C ASN A 12 -22.11 36.79 9.30
N GLU A 13 -23.02 35.92 8.85
CA GLU A 13 -24.19 35.50 9.63
C GLU A 13 -23.84 34.45 10.71
N ILE A 14 -22.63 33.89 10.68
CA ILE A 14 -22.15 32.91 11.65
C ILE A 14 -21.40 33.64 12.77
N ASP A 15 -21.66 33.25 14.02
CA ASP A 15 -20.87 33.75 15.15
C ASP A 15 -19.37 33.41 14.94
N PRO A 16 -18.48 34.43 14.87
CA PRO A 16 -17.06 34.19 14.59
C PRO A 16 -16.36 33.33 15.65
N GLY A 17 -16.78 33.42 16.91
CA GLY A 17 -16.24 32.63 18.00
C GLY A 17 -16.60 31.15 17.87
N GLU A 18 -17.86 30.87 17.57
CA GLU A 18 -18.37 29.52 17.30
C GLU A 18 -17.66 28.89 16.10
N TYR A 19 -17.58 29.61 14.96
CA TYR A 19 -16.95 29.08 13.76
C TYR A 19 -15.47 28.78 13.99
N ARG A 20 -14.74 29.69 14.65
CA ARG A 20 -13.33 29.48 14.98
C ARG A 20 -13.13 28.26 15.87
N ALA A 21 -14.01 28.04 16.86
CA ALA A 21 -13.95 26.85 17.70
C ALA A 21 -14.19 25.56 16.89
N PHE A 22 -15.18 25.57 15.99
CA PHE A 22 -15.44 24.45 15.09
C PHE A 22 -14.27 24.16 14.15
N PHE A 23 -13.71 25.19 13.50
CA PHE A 23 -12.59 25.08 12.57
C PHE A 23 -11.38 24.41 13.24
N LEU A 24 -11.00 24.87 14.44
CA LEU A 24 -9.89 24.30 15.21
C LEU A 24 -10.16 22.86 15.66
N GLN A 25 -11.37 22.56 16.12
CA GLN A 25 -11.72 21.21 16.63
C GLN A 25 -11.85 20.18 15.51
N SER A 26 -12.42 20.58 14.37
CA SER A 26 -12.60 19.70 13.21
C SER A 26 -11.31 19.44 12.45
N ARG A 27 -10.25 20.23 12.71
CA ARG A 27 -8.99 20.21 11.95
C ARG A 27 -9.27 20.37 10.45
N ALA A 28 -10.22 21.24 10.12
CA ALA A 28 -10.55 21.53 8.74
C ALA A 28 -9.31 22.10 8.00
N PRO A 29 -9.15 21.80 6.72
CA PRO A 29 -8.02 22.31 5.94
C PRO A 29 -8.15 23.83 5.75
N LEU A 30 -7.05 24.50 5.43
CA LEU A 30 -6.95 25.93 5.15
C LEU A 30 -8.10 26.52 4.34
N PHE A 31 -8.66 25.80 3.36
CA PHE A 31 -9.76 26.30 2.53
C PHE A 31 -11.06 26.58 3.31
N TYR A 32 -11.11 26.20 4.59
CA TYR A 32 -12.14 26.54 5.57
C TYR A 32 -11.74 27.67 6.53
N ASP A 33 -10.54 28.26 6.40
CA ASP A 33 -10.17 29.45 7.17
C ASP A 33 -11.12 30.59 6.79
N GLN A 34 -11.61 31.31 7.81
CA GLN A 34 -12.59 32.38 7.64
C GLN A 34 -12.09 33.44 6.64
N ARG A 35 -10.79 33.75 6.63
CA ARG A 35 -10.20 34.73 5.69
C ARG A 35 -10.27 34.25 4.24
N PHE A 36 -9.99 32.97 3.99
CA PHE A 36 -10.09 32.38 2.65
C PHE A 36 -11.55 32.40 2.17
N MET A 37 -12.49 31.98 3.01
CA MET A 37 -13.90 31.92 2.63
C MET A 37 -14.50 33.31 2.41
N LEU A 38 -14.14 34.31 3.22
CA LEU A 38 -14.52 35.71 2.98
C LEU A 38 -13.92 36.25 1.68
N ALA A 39 -12.66 35.88 1.37
CA ALA A 39 -12.06 36.24 0.09
C ALA A 39 -12.81 35.62 -1.10
N ALA A 40 -13.24 34.36 -0.98
CA ALA A 40 -14.05 33.67 -1.98
C ALA A 40 -15.46 34.25 -2.12
N GLU A 41 -16.07 34.74 -1.04
CA GLU A 41 -17.37 35.42 -1.06
C GLU A 41 -17.27 36.82 -1.70
N GLN A 42 -16.26 37.62 -1.33
CA GLN A 42 -16.16 39.04 -1.72
C GLN A 42 -15.43 39.30 -3.04
N SER A 43 -14.54 38.39 -3.46
CA SER A 43 -13.72 38.53 -4.65
C SER A 43 -13.52 37.18 -5.35
N PRO A 44 -14.61 36.50 -5.74
CA PRO A 44 -14.53 35.16 -6.32
C PRO A 44 -13.68 35.16 -7.60
N LEU A 45 -12.85 34.12 -7.76
CA LEU A 45 -11.97 33.99 -8.92
C LEU A 45 -12.66 33.44 -10.17
N LEU A 46 -13.84 32.83 -9.99
CA LEU A 46 -14.74 32.40 -11.05
C LEU A 46 -16.11 33.02 -10.79
N PRO A 47 -16.94 33.28 -11.82
CA PRO A 47 -18.30 33.77 -11.63
C PRO A 47 -19.11 32.88 -10.67
N VAL A 48 -19.68 33.49 -9.63
CA VAL A 48 -20.56 32.87 -8.65
C VAL A 48 -21.85 33.69 -8.57
N HIS A 49 -23.00 33.04 -8.73
CA HIS A 49 -24.32 33.69 -8.58
C HIS A 49 -24.68 33.86 -7.11
N ARG A 50 -24.40 32.82 -6.30
CA ARG A 50 -24.74 32.76 -4.88
C ARG A 50 -23.73 31.89 -4.14
N THR A 51 -23.24 32.39 -3.01
CA THR A 51 -22.44 31.63 -2.05
C THR A 51 -23.33 31.22 -0.90
N LEU A 52 -23.25 29.97 -0.48
CA LEU A 52 -24.08 29.37 0.56
C LEU A 52 -23.20 28.69 1.60
N TYR A 53 -23.62 28.73 2.85
CA TYR A 53 -22.95 28.02 3.94
C TYR A 53 -23.93 27.12 4.67
N PHE A 54 -23.74 25.81 4.56
CA PHE A 54 -24.54 24.81 5.25
C PHE A 54 -23.95 24.49 6.62
N LEU A 55 -24.74 24.71 7.67
CA LEU A 55 -24.38 24.44 9.05
C LEU A 55 -25.25 23.32 9.59
N VAL A 56 -24.63 22.23 10.05
CA VAL A 56 -25.32 21.15 10.75
C VAL A 56 -25.20 21.38 12.24
N ARG A 57 -26.34 21.41 12.93
CA ARG A 57 -26.40 21.48 14.39
C ARG A 57 -26.94 20.20 14.98
N ARG A 58 -26.32 19.77 16.09
CA ARG A 58 -26.82 18.69 16.94
C ARG A 58 -26.92 19.21 18.36
N LYS A 59 -28.14 19.22 18.90
CA LYS A 59 -28.43 19.83 20.22
C LYS A 59 -27.93 21.29 20.31
N GLY A 60 -28.13 22.07 19.25
CA GLY A 60 -27.74 23.48 19.17
C GLY A 60 -26.26 23.75 18.81
N ARG A 61 -25.36 22.77 18.94
CA ARG A 61 -23.94 22.94 18.64
C ARG A 61 -23.63 22.67 17.17
N LEU A 62 -22.80 23.50 16.53
CA LEU A 62 -22.25 23.27 15.19
C LEU A 62 -21.39 22.00 15.17
N VAL A 63 -21.76 21.03 14.33
CA VAL A 63 -21.09 19.73 14.23
C VAL A 63 -20.57 19.39 12.83
N ALA A 64 -21.05 20.06 11.78
CA ALA A 64 -20.48 19.99 10.44
C ALA A 64 -20.77 21.27 9.66
N PHE A 65 -19.92 21.55 8.68
CA PHE A 65 -19.97 22.79 7.90
C PHE A 65 -19.54 22.53 6.45
N MET A 66 -20.25 23.12 5.49
CA MET A 66 -19.97 22.97 4.07
C MET A 66 -20.31 24.25 3.31
N PRO A 67 -19.34 24.91 2.65
CA PRO A 67 -19.67 25.94 1.67
C PRO A 67 -20.33 25.30 0.45
N ALA A 68 -21.07 26.09 -0.32
CA ALA A 68 -21.51 25.73 -1.65
C ALA A 68 -21.64 26.96 -2.54
N TYR A 69 -21.43 26.77 -3.82
CA TYR A 69 -21.38 27.84 -4.81
C TYR A 69 -22.32 27.51 -5.94
N LEU A 70 -23.29 28.38 -6.18
CA LEU A 70 -24.17 28.32 -7.34
C LEU A 70 -23.48 29.03 -8.51
N GLN A 71 -23.15 28.29 -9.56
CA GLN A 71 -22.34 28.78 -10.68
C GLN A 71 -22.91 28.29 -12.01
N ASP A 72 -22.63 29.02 -13.09
CA ASP A 72 -22.87 28.51 -14.43
C ASP A 72 -21.92 27.32 -14.71
N LEU A 73 -22.42 26.29 -15.40
CA LEU A 73 -21.62 25.10 -15.68
C LEU A 73 -20.37 25.39 -16.54
N GLY A 74 -20.41 26.43 -17.37
CA GLY A 74 -19.22 26.91 -18.09
C GLY A 74 -18.20 27.63 -17.23
N ALA A 75 -18.61 28.16 -16.08
CA ALA A 75 -17.73 28.88 -15.16
C ALA A 75 -17.08 27.95 -14.12
N VAL A 76 -17.76 26.88 -13.70
CA VAL A 76 -17.27 25.97 -12.66
C VAL A 76 -16.12 25.06 -13.15
N ASP A 77 -16.05 24.80 -14.46
CA ASP A 77 -15.07 23.90 -15.05
C ASP A 77 -14.11 24.57 -16.06
N PRO A 78 -13.34 25.57 -15.63
CA PRO A 78 -12.44 26.32 -16.52
C PRO A 78 -11.31 25.46 -17.10
N LEU A 79 -11.09 24.25 -16.56
CA LEU A 79 -10.04 23.31 -16.97
C LEU A 79 -10.58 22.09 -17.76
N GLY A 80 -11.91 22.00 -17.97
CA GLY A 80 -12.55 20.85 -18.62
C GLY A 80 -12.54 19.54 -17.80
N VAL A 81 -12.19 19.59 -16.52
CA VAL A 81 -12.06 18.43 -15.63
C VAL A 81 -13.41 17.77 -15.37
N LEU A 82 -14.45 18.56 -15.09
CA LEU A 82 -15.79 18.04 -14.85
C LEU A 82 -16.42 17.49 -16.13
N ALA A 83 -16.19 18.14 -17.27
CA ALA A 83 -16.66 17.65 -18.56
C ALA A 83 -15.98 16.33 -18.97
N HIS A 84 -14.65 16.26 -18.87
CA HIS A 84 -13.88 15.11 -19.37
C HIS A 84 -13.85 13.92 -18.41
N SER A 85 -13.71 14.17 -17.11
CA SER A 85 -13.50 13.10 -16.11
C SER A 85 -14.76 12.73 -15.34
N VAL A 86 -15.64 13.71 -15.10
CA VAL A 86 -16.90 13.47 -14.36
C VAL A 86 -18.08 13.20 -15.32
N GLY A 87 -18.01 13.74 -16.54
CA GLY A 87 -19.03 13.59 -17.57
C GLY A 87 -20.19 14.58 -17.45
N LEU A 88 -19.98 15.72 -16.77
CA LEU A 88 -20.99 16.77 -16.71
C LEU A 88 -21.08 17.50 -18.06
N GLN A 89 -22.26 17.48 -18.67
CA GLN A 89 -22.52 18.20 -19.91
C GLN A 89 -22.66 19.70 -19.64
N ASN A 90 -22.10 20.50 -20.55
CA ASN A 90 -22.09 21.95 -20.45
C ASN A 90 -22.53 22.55 -21.80
N ASP A 91 -23.82 22.86 -21.91
CA ASP A 91 -24.48 23.46 -23.08
C ASP A 91 -24.73 24.97 -22.93
N GLY A 92 -24.19 25.59 -21.86
CA GLY A 92 -23.89 27.02 -21.81
C GLY A 92 -24.89 27.95 -21.11
N ALA A 93 -25.98 27.43 -20.53
CA ALA A 93 -26.93 28.25 -19.76
C ALA A 93 -27.39 27.65 -18.41
N ASP A 94 -27.06 26.38 -18.16
CA ASP A 94 -27.45 25.70 -16.94
C ASP A 94 -26.52 26.01 -15.76
N ARG A 95 -27.09 25.93 -14.56
CA ARG A 95 -26.40 26.17 -13.29
C ARG A 95 -26.10 24.87 -12.57
N GLY A 96 -25.04 24.87 -11.76
CA GLY A 96 -24.76 23.81 -10.80
C GLY A 96 -24.49 24.37 -9.41
N LEU A 97 -24.85 23.61 -8.38
CA LEU A 97 -24.55 23.91 -6.98
C LEU A 97 -23.47 22.95 -6.48
N PHE A 98 -22.27 23.46 -6.18
CA PHE A 98 -21.13 22.60 -5.82
C PHE A 98 -20.48 23.01 -4.52
N SER A 99 -20.00 22.04 -3.72
CA SER A 99 -19.44 22.31 -2.39
C SER A 99 -18.20 23.20 -2.40
N HIS A 100 -17.30 23.03 -3.36
CA HIS A 100 -16.04 23.76 -3.43
C HIS A 100 -15.80 24.31 -4.81
N VAL A 101 -15.23 25.52 -4.88
CA VAL A 101 -14.69 26.07 -6.13
C VAL A 101 -13.43 25.29 -6.57
N MET A 102 -13.11 25.35 -7.86
CA MET A 102 -11.99 24.61 -8.47
C MET A 102 -10.62 24.91 -7.82
N HIS A 103 -10.48 26.10 -7.22
CA HIS A 103 -9.28 26.57 -6.54
C HIS A 103 -9.00 25.87 -5.20
N CYS A 104 -9.95 25.13 -4.64
CA CYS A 104 -9.78 24.37 -3.40
C CYS A 104 -9.35 22.94 -3.73
N PHE A 105 -8.05 22.65 -3.74
CA PHE A 105 -7.54 21.31 -4.05
C PHE A 105 -7.25 20.44 -2.83
N ASP A 106 -7.30 20.97 -1.60
CA ASP A 106 -7.19 20.16 -0.37
C ASP A 106 -8.46 20.30 0.46
N SER A 107 -9.58 19.83 -0.10
CA SER A 107 -10.89 19.99 0.54
C SER A 107 -11.39 18.68 1.13
N THR A 108 -12.11 18.75 2.25
CA THR A 108 -12.87 17.66 2.89
C THR A 108 -14.14 18.28 3.44
N ILE A 109 -15.18 17.51 3.78
CA ILE A 109 -16.34 18.07 4.50
C ILE A 109 -16.10 17.90 6.01
N PRO A 110 -15.72 18.96 6.75
CA PRO A 110 -15.38 18.87 8.16
C PRO A 110 -16.60 18.52 9.00
N ALA A 111 -16.43 17.55 9.89
CA ALA A 111 -17.44 17.14 10.85
C ALA A 111 -16.79 16.70 12.18
N LEU A 112 -17.29 17.20 13.31
CA LEU A 112 -16.87 16.76 14.65
C LEU A 112 -17.37 15.35 14.98
N SER A 113 -18.37 14.87 14.25
CA SER A 113 -18.92 13.52 14.35
C SER A 113 -19.37 13.10 12.95
N PRO A 114 -18.48 12.45 12.16
CA PRO A 114 -18.74 12.08 10.77
C PRO A 114 -19.68 10.88 10.68
N THR A 115 -20.93 11.03 11.12
CA THR A 115 -21.94 9.99 11.08
C THR A 115 -22.78 10.07 9.80
N PRO A 116 -23.37 8.94 9.34
CA PRO A 116 -24.24 8.93 8.16
C PRO A 116 -25.38 9.95 8.25
N GLU A 117 -25.95 10.17 9.43
CA GLU A 117 -27.04 11.13 9.63
C GLU A 117 -26.61 12.59 9.43
N VAL A 118 -25.35 12.93 9.74
CA VAL A 118 -24.82 14.30 9.58
C VAL A 118 -24.57 14.61 8.10
N TYR A 119 -23.94 13.70 7.38
CA TYR A 119 -23.70 13.87 5.95
C TYR A 119 -24.99 13.76 5.13
N GLY A 120 -25.89 12.84 5.49
CA GLY A 120 -27.21 12.72 4.86
C GLY A 120 -28.00 14.03 4.95
N ALA A 121 -28.08 14.62 6.15
CA ALA A 121 -28.78 15.90 6.33
C ALA A 121 -28.15 17.05 5.52
N LEU A 122 -26.82 17.10 5.39
CA LEU A 122 -26.13 18.07 4.52
C LEU A 122 -26.51 17.91 3.06
N LEU A 123 -26.47 16.67 2.56
CA LEU A 123 -26.76 16.34 1.17
C LEU A 123 -28.22 16.60 0.83
N ASP A 124 -29.15 16.30 1.74
CA ASP A 124 -30.57 16.60 1.58
C ASP A 124 -30.82 18.12 1.49
N ALA A 125 -30.23 18.89 2.41
CA ALA A 125 -30.34 20.35 2.39
C ALA A 125 -29.73 20.96 1.11
N MET A 126 -28.60 20.43 0.65
CA MET A 126 -27.99 20.84 -0.62
C MET A 126 -28.90 20.51 -1.81
N ALA A 127 -29.53 19.34 -1.82
CA ALA A 127 -30.47 18.94 -2.86
C ALA A 127 -31.74 19.82 -2.85
N ASP A 128 -32.25 20.21 -1.68
CA ASP A 128 -33.37 21.16 -1.54
C ASP A 128 -33.03 22.52 -2.15
N VAL A 129 -31.86 23.07 -1.83
CA VAL A 129 -31.41 24.36 -2.39
C VAL A 129 -31.18 24.25 -3.90
N ALA A 130 -30.55 23.16 -4.38
CA ALA A 130 -30.36 22.93 -5.80
C ALA A 130 -31.70 22.89 -6.56
N ARG A 131 -32.73 22.24 -5.99
CA ARG A 131 -34.09 22.23 -6.55
C ARG A 131 -34.73 23.62 -6.59
N ALA A 132 -34.61 24.38 -5.50
CA ALA A 132 -35.14 25.74 -5.42
C ALA A 132 -34.49 26.68 -6.46
N GLU A 133 -33.17 26.55 -6.65
CA GLU A 133 -32.38 27.35 -7.60
C GLU A 133 -32.45 26.82 -9.04
N ARG A 134 -33.17 25.72 -9.27
CA ARG A 134 -33.23 25.01 -10.57
C ARG A 134 -31.84 24.66 -11.10
N ALA A 135 -30.90 24.33 -10.22
CA ALA A 135 -29.59 23.86 -10.60
C ALA A 135 -29.73 22.50 -11.30
N ARG A 136 -29.11 22.37 -12.47
CA ARG A 136 -29.11 21.14 -13.26
C ARG A 136 -28.35 20.02 -12.53
N TYR A 137 -27.22 20.37 -11.92
CA TYR A 137 -26.42 19.44 -11.12
C TYR A 137 -26.20 20.00 -9.72
N PHE A 138 -26.08 19.12 -8.74
CA PHE A 138 -25.47 19.46 -7.46
C PHE A 138 -24.45 18.41 -7.06
N GLY A 139 -23.46 18.76 -6.26
CA GLY A 139 -22.50 17.75 -5.83
C GLY A 139 -21.33 18.25 -5.01
N LEU A 140 -20.60 17.30 -4.47
CA LEU A 140 -19.37 17.55 -3.74
C LEU A 140 -18.19 17.47 -4.71
N LEU A 141 -17.36 18.50 -4.72
CA LEU A 141 -16.14 18.54 -5.54
C LEU A 141 -14.90 18.51 -4.65
N ASN A 142 -13.79 18.08 -5.25
CA ASN A 142 -12.45 18.16 -4.67
C ASN A 142 -12.25 17.32 -3.40
N LEU A 143 -12.96 16.19 -3.26
CA LEU A 143 -12.88 15.36 -2.08
C LEU A 143 -11.80 14.28 -2.20
N PRO A 144 -11.00 14.01 -1.15
CA PRO A 144 -10.26 12.77 -1.05
C PRO A 144 -11.22 11.59 -0.83
N ASP A 145 -10.70 10.36 -0.93
CA ASP A 145 -11.45 9.21 -0.38
C ASP A 145 -11.64 9.41 1.12
N GLY A 146 -12.86 9.17 1.61
CA GLY A 146 -13.23 9.45 2.99
C GLY A 146 -14.74 9.41 3.26
N PRO A 147 -15.16 9.70 4.50
CA PRO A 147 -16.55 9.60 4.93
C PRO A 147 -17.54 10.37 4.05
N ALA A 148 -17.22 11.63 3.69
CA ALA A 148 -18.10 12.47 2.88
C ALA A 148 -18.37 11.86 1.49
N LEU A 149 -17.34 11.29 0.85
CA LEU A 149 -17.46 10.66 -0.46
C LEU A 149 -18.30 9.38 -0.39
N ARG A 150 -18.10 8.58 0.66
CA ARG A 150 -18.88 7.36 0.92
C ARG A 150 -20.36 7.67 1.16
N GLU A 151 -20.66 8.68 1.98
CA GLU A 151 -22.05 9.06 2.24
C GLU A 151 -22.71 9.70 1.01
N ALA A 152 -21.96 10.45 0.20
CA ALA A 152 -22.44 10.95 -1.09
C ALA A 152 -22.83 9.81 -2.05
N ALA A 153 -21.99 8.77 -2.14
CA ALA A 153 -22.33 7.57 -2.92
C ALA A 153 -23.58 6.87 -2.37
N ARG A 154 -23.69 6.73 -1.04
CA ARG A 154 -24.87 6.14 -0.36
C ARG A 154 -26.15 6.94 -0.61
N ALA A 155 -26.04 8.26 -0.76
CA ALA A 155 -27.14 9.16 -1.12
C ALA A 155 -27.51 9.11 -2.62
N GLY A 156 -26.83 8.27 -3.41
CA GLY A 156 -27.10 8.12 -4.84
C GLY A 156 -26.43 9.17 -5.71
N LEU A 157 -25.40 9.87 -5.23
CA LEU A 157 -24.56 10.70 -6.09
C LEU A 157 -23.55 9.83 -6.84
N ARG A 158 -23.34 10.13 -8.12
CA ARG A 158 -22.32 9.48 -8.95
C ARG A 158 -20.95 9.94 -8.50
N VAL A 159 -20.14 9.00 -7.99
CA VAL A 159 -18.75 9.26 -7.66
C VAL A 159 -17.87 8.98 -8.87
N SER A 160 -17.05 9.96 -9.24
CA SER A 160 -16.08 9.87 -10.33
C SER A 160 -14.71 10.36 -9.84
N HIS A 161 -13.63 9.71 -10.28
CA HIS A 161 -12.32 10.33 -10.18
C HIS A 161 -12.34 11.63 -10.97
N MET A 162 -12.01 12.73 -10.29
CA MET A 162 -12.07 14.05 -10.88
C MET A 162 -10.70 14.42 -11.43
N VAL A 163 -9.68 14.48 -10.58
CA VAL A 163 -8.30 14.83 -10.96
C VAL A 163 -7.38 14.66 -9.74
N ASP A 164 -6.07 14.57 -9.96
CA ASP A 164 -5.09 14.49 -8.87
C ASP A 164 -4.57 15.86 -8.42
N ARG A 165 -4.36 16.00 -7.12
CA ARG A 165 -3.43 16.98 -6.51
C ARG A 165 -2.10 16.30 -6.20
N TYR A 166 -1.10 17.05 -5.74
CA TYR A 166 0.25 16.52 -5.54
C TYR A 166 0.85 16.97 -4.22
N ALA A 167 1.61 16.11 -3.55
CA ALA A 167 2.30 16.48 -2.31
C ALA A 167 3.64 15.78 -2.13
N ALA A 168 4.53 16.41 -1.38
CA ALA A 168 5.78 15.83 -0.89
C ALA A 168 5.80 15.88 0.65
N ASP A 169 6.18 14.75 1.26
CA ASP A 169 6.50 14.69 2.69
C ASP A 169 7.92 15.22 2.88
N LEU A 170 8.04 16.25 3.72
CA LEU A 170 9.32 16.91 4.02
C LEU A 170 9.91 16.44 5.35
N SER A 171 9.17 15.69 6.16
CA SER A 171 9.57 15.32 7.53
C SER A 171 10.82 14.44 7.60
N ALA A 172 11.13 13.73 6.51
CA ALA A 172 12.29 12.86 6.39
C ALA A 172 13.58 13.59 6.01
N PHE A 173 13.53 14.89 5.69
CA PHE A 173 14.66 15.63 5.12
C PHE A 173 15.17 16.70 6.11
N PRO A 174 16.40 16.55 6.64
CA PRO A 174 16.97 17.55 7.56
C PRO A 174 17.28 18.89 6.87
N ASP A 175 17.49 18.88 5.56
CA ASP A 175 17.82 20.06 4.75
C ASP A 175 17.37 19.91 3.29
N PHE A 176 17.44 20.99 2.51
CA PHE A 176 17.03 20.97 1.10
C PHE A 176 17.91 20.08 0.21
N ASP A 177 19.20 19.96 0.50
CA ASP A 177 20.12 19.19 -0.34
C ASP A 177 19.87 17.68 -0.20
N SER A 178 19.48 17.23 1.00
CA SER A 178 19.00 15.88 1.26
C SER A 178 17.70 15.57 0.50
N PHE A 179 16.77 16.53 0.43
CA PHE A 179 15.55 16.42 -0.39
C PHE A 179 15.90 16.27 -1.88
N VAL A 180 16.79 17.12 -2.41
CA VAL A 180 17.23 17.03 -3.82
C VAL A 180 17.89 15.70 -4.13
N SER A 181 18.69 15.17 -3.20
CA SER A 181 19.38 13.88 -3.34
C SER A 181 18.39 12.72 -3.44
N ALA A 182 17.28 12.80 -2.73
CA ALA A 182 16.21 11.80 -2.72
C ALA A 182 15.24 11.87 -3.91
N LEU A 183 15.35 12.91 -4.76
CA LEU A 183 14.53 13.00 -5.97
C LEU A 183 14.80 11.81 -6.93
N PRO A 184 13.81 11.44 -7.77
CA PRO A 184 14.02 10.53 -8.90
C PRO A 184 15.22 10.98 -9.76
N ALA A 185 15.91 10.05 -10.41
CA ALA A 185 17.17 10.35 -11.10
C ALA A 185 17.03 11.49 -12.14
N ASP A 186 15.97 11.47 -12.96
CA ASP A 186 15.68 12.52 -13.92
C ASP A 186 15.38 13.87 -13.24
N GLY A 187 14.68 13.84 -12.11
CA GLY A 187 14.36 15.01 -11.30
C GLY A 187 15.54 15.62 -10.58
N ARG A 188 16.40 14.80 -9.98
CA ARG A 188 17.65 15.23 -9.37
C ARG A 188 18.55 15.91 -10.39
N HIS A 189 18.70 15.31 -11.59
CA HIS A 189 19.46 15.92 -12.67
C HIS A 189 18.85 17.25 -13.14
N GLU A 190 17.53 17.30 -13.32
CA GLU A 190 16.82 18.52 -13.67
C GLU A 190 17.02 19.63 -12.63
N MET A 191 16.71 19.35 -11.37
CA MET A 191 16.83 20.29 -10.26
C MET A 191 18.26 20.83 -10.14
N THR A 192 19.25 19.94 -10.12
CA THR A 192 20.67 20.32 -10.04
C THR A 192 21.08 21.21 -11.21
N ARG A 193 20.65 20.86 -12.44
CA ARG A 193 20.96 21.66 -13.64
C ARG A 193 20.35 23.05 -13.55
N GLN A 194 19.09 23.17 -13.15
CA GLN A 194 18.43 24.47 -13.05
C GLN A 194 19.01 25.33 -11.93
N LEU A 195 19.35 24.74 -10.77
CA LEU A 195 20.02 25.45 -9.68
C LEU A 195 21.38 26.04 -10.10
N ARG A 196 22.19 25.30 -10.88
CA ARG A 196 23.46 25.81 -11.43
C ARG A 196 23.25 27.01 -12.35
N LYS A 197 22.29 26.90 -13.29
CA LYS A 197 21.96 28.00 -14.20
C LYS A 197 21.44 29.23 -13.46
N PHE A 198 20.65 29.02 -12.42
CA PHE A 198 20.14 30.07 -11.54
C PHE A 198 21.29 30.78 -10.80
N GLN A 199 22.22 30.03 -10.20
CA GLN A 199 23.39 30.60 -9.53
C GLN A 199 24.27 31.47 -10.44
N SER A 200 24.42 31.09 -11.72
CA SER A 200 25.20 31.87 -12.69
C SER A 200 24.47 33.08 -13.30
N SER A 201 23.19 33.28 -12.98
CA SER A 201 22.35 34.27 -13.67
C SER A 201 22.23 35.63 -12.98
N GLY A 202 22.69 35.75 -11.74
CA GLY A 202 22.45 36.95 -10.92
C GLY A 202 21.00 37.11 -10.42
N ALA A 203 20.12 36.12 -10.70
CA ALA A 203 18.75 36.10 -10.21
C ALA A 203 18.68 35.82 -8.69
N SER A 204 17.59 36.25 -8.06
CA SER A 204 17.29 35.96 -6.66
C SER A 204 15.97 35.21 -6.53
N ALA A 205 15.82 34.40 -5.48
CA ALA A 205 14.60 33.65 -5.19
C ALA A 205 14.38 33.64 -3.68
N ARG A 206 13.20 34.02 -3.22
CA ARG A 206 12.88 34.14 -1.79
C ARG A 206 11.38 34.01 -1.54
N VAL A 207 11.03 33.61 -0.32
CA VAL A 207 9.65 33.64 0.18
C VAL A 207 9.46 34.86 1.07
N ILE A 208 8.48 35.70 0.76
CA ILE A 208 8.17 36.93 1.49
C ILE A 208 6.79 36.86 2.16
N ALA A 209 6.69 37.51 3.32
CA ALA A 209 5.45 37.70 4.09
C ALA A 209 4.83 39.08 3.80
N PRO A 210 3.53 39.29 4.07
CA PRO A 210 2.92 40.61 3.90
C PRO A 210 3.52 41.64 4.86
N PRO A 211 3.51 42.96 4.53
CA PRO A 211 2.92 43.56 3.32
C PRO A 211 3.79 43.34 2.06
N PHE A 212 3.14 43.08 0.92
CA PHE A 212 3.82 42.70 -0.33
C PHE A 212 4.19 43.87 -1.24
N GLY A 213 3.73 45.09 -0.95
CA GLY A 213 3.83 46.22 -1.88
C GLY A 213 3.13 45.93 -3.21
N ASP A 214 3.74 46.34 -4.31
CA ASP A 214 3.26 46.13 -5.69
C ASP A 214 3.51 44.70 -6.20
N LYS A 215 4.34 43.90 -5.53
CA LYS A 215 4.71 42.54 -5.96
C LYS A 215 3.51 41.60 -6.08
N LEU A 216 2.50 41.78 -5.24
CA LEU A 216 1.27 40.98 -5.33
C LEU A 216 0.51 41.28 -6.63
N ASP A 217 0.39 42.55 -7.02
CA ASP A 217 -0.29 42.95 -8.25
C ASP A 217 0.50 42.49 -9.48
N GLN A 218 1.83 42.65 -9.46
CA GLN A 218 2.72 42.14 -10.51
C GLN A 218 2.57 40.62 -10.67
N LEU A 219 2.56 39.87 -9.55
CA LEU A 219 2.42 38.42 -9.59
C LEU A 219 1.02 37.98 -10.05
N ALA A 220 -0.03 38.69 -9.64
CA ALA A 220 -1.39 38.38 -10.09
C ALA A 220 -1.54 38.60 -11.60
N ALA A 221 -0.97 39.69 -12.14
CA ALA A 221 -0.89 39.93 -13.58
C ALA A 221 -0.13 38.80 -14.29
N LEU A 222 0.98 38.35 -13.72
CA LEU A 222 1.77 37.27 -14.27
C LEU A 222 1.04 35.92 -14.24
N CYS A 223 0.28 35.60 -13.19
CA CYS A 223 -0.58 34.42 -13.12
C CYS A 223 -1.64 34.45 -14.23
N GLN A 224 -2.28 35.60 -14.47
CA GLN A 224 -3.25 35.74 -15.55
C GLN A 224 -2.59 35.50 -16.92
N GLN A 225 -1.43 36.08 -17.16
CA GLN A 225 -0.68 35.84 -18.41
C GLN A 225 -0.30 34.36 -18.60
N THR A 226 0.11 33.68 -17.53
CA THR A 226 0.44 32.25 -17.59
C THR A 226 -0.80 31.40 -17.89
N THR A 227 -1.93 31.66 -17.24
CA THR A 227 -3.19 30.94 -17.53
C THR A 227 -3.72 31.24 -18.93
N ALA A 228 -3.61 32.47 -19.41
CA ALA A 228 -3.96 32.85 -20.78
C ALA A 228 -3.15 32.07 -21.83
N ARG A 229 -1.83 31.94 -21.62
CA ARG A 229 -0.96 31.10 -22.48
C ARG A 229 -1.38 29.63 -22.50
N ASN A 230 -1.95 29.14 -21.40
CA ASN A 230 -2.46 27.78 -21.26
C ASN A 230 -3.94 27.63 -21.66
N GLY A 231 -4.52 28.63 -22.35
CA GLY A 231 -5.89 28.58 -22.88
C GLY A 231 -7.00 28.84 -21.86
N THR A 232 -6.67 29.31 -20.64
CA THR A 232 -7.63 29.51 -19.55
C THR A 232 -7.51 30.91 -18.91
N PRO A 233 -7.57 32.01 -19.70
CA PRO A 233 -7.30 33.38 -19.23
C PRO A 233 -8.20 33.86 -18.08
N HIS A 234 -9.32 33.19 -17.85
CA HIS A 234 -10.30 33.50 -16.81
C HIS A 234 -10.07 32.73 -15.49
N TYR A 235 -9.09 31.82 -15.42
CA TYR A 235 -8.86 30.99 -14.23
C TYR A 235 -8.23 31.76 -13.07
N PHE A 236 -7.36 32.73 -13.39
CA PHE A 236 -6.71 33.63 -12.43
C PHE A 236 -6.74 35.07 -12.97
N PRO A 237 -7.90 35.75 -12.95
CA PRO A 237 -7.98 37.14 -13.39
C PRO A 237 -7.18 38.04 -12.43
N ALA A 238 -6.34 38.94 -12.94
CA ALA A 238 -5.33 39.63 -12.15
C ALA A 238 -5.91 40.47 -11.00
N GLU A 239 -6.88 41.34 -11.30
CA GLU A 239 -7.49 42.21 -10.28
C GLU A 239 -8.23 41.40 -9.19
N PRO A 240 -9.14 40.46 -9.52
CA PRO A 240 -9.77 39.62 -8.50
C PRO A 240 -8.76 38.76 -7.73
N LEU A 241 -7.71 38.23 -8.36
CA LEU A 241 -6.68 37.45 -7.67
C LEU A 241 -5.88 38.30 -6.68
N ALA A 242 -5.49 39.51 -7.05
CA ALA A 242 -4.80 40.43 -6.16
C ALA A 242 -5.70 40.83 -4.99
N ARG A 243 -6.98 41.16 -5.25
CA ARG A 243 -7.94 41.49 -4.20
C ARG A 243 -8.22 40.31 -3.26
N PHE A 244 -8.47 39.11 -3.81
CA PHE A 244 -8.65 37.87 -3.06
C PHE A 244 -7.46 37.60 -2.14
N SER A 245 -6.23 37.74 -2.66
CA SER A 245 -5.01 37.48 -1.90
C SER A 245 -4.80 38.49 -0.77
N ARG A 246 -5.18 39.76 -0.97
CA ARG A 246 -5.17 40.77 0.12
C ARG A 246 -6.15 40.44 1.23
N LEU A 247 -7.35 39.96 0.88
CA LEU A 247 -8.37 39.54 1.85
C LEU A 247 -7.93 38.32 2.68
N CYS A 248 -7.12 37.43 2.10
CA CYS A 248 -6.52 36.32 2.83
C CYS A 248 -5.47 36.75 3.87
N GLY A 249 -4.93 37.97 3.74
CA GLY A 249 -4.02 38.57 4.73
C GLY A 249 -2.75 37.76 4.97
N ASP A 250 -2.46 37.49 6.24
CA ASP A 250 -1.27 36.79 6.74
C ASP A 250 -1.25 35.28 6.47
N LEU A 251 -2.32 34.71 5.89
CA LEU A 251 -2.30 33.35 5.35
C LEU A 251 -1.34 33.18 4.16
N ILE A 252 -1.11 34.28 3.44
CA ILE A 252 -0.38 34.24 2.17
C ILE A 252 1.12 34.43 2.41
N ARG A 253 1.91 33.74 1.59
CA ARG A 253 3.31 34.07 1.31
C ARG A 253 3.48 34.21 -0.20
N LEU A 254 4.42 35.03 -0.65
CA LEU A 254 4.82 35.05 -2.06
C LEU A 254 6.19 34.41 -2.20
N SER A 255 6.29 33.33 -2.97
CA SER A 255 7.57 32.80 -3.42
C SER A 255 7.93 33.52 -4.71
N VAL A 256 8.87 34.47 -4.66
CA VAL A 256 9.22 35.33 -5.81
C VAL A 256 10.59 34.96 -6.35
N VAL A 257 10.74 35.03 -7.67
CA VAL A 257 12.00 34.91 -8.40
C VAL A 257 12.18 36.17 -9.23
N GLU A 258 13.31 36.86 -9.04
CA GLU A 258 13.57 38.19 -9.58
C GLU A 258 14.90 38.19 -10.33
N VAL A 259 14.96 38.90 -11.46
CA VAL A 259 16.18 39.19 -12.23
C VAL A 259 16.29 40.70 -12.34
N GLU A 260 17.38 41.30 -11.85
CA GLU A 260 17.56 42.76 -11.85
C GLU A 260 16.34 43.50 -11.24
N ASP A 261 15.87 43.02 -10.09
CA ASP A 261 14.67 43.51 -9.35
C ASP A 261 13.33 43.40 -10.10
N ARG A 262 13.30 42.76 -11.27
CA ARG A 262 12.09 42.48 -12.04
C ARG A 262 11.56 41.09 -11.73
N LEU A 263 10.27 40.99 -11.40
CA LEU A 263 9.59 39.72 -11.15
C LEU A 263 9.48 38.90 -12.44
N VAL A 264 10.19 37.76 -12.52
CA VAL A 264 10.13 36.84 -13.67
C VAL A 264 9.26 35.61 -13.39
N SER A 265 9.13 35.22 -12.12
CA SER A 265 8.15 34.21 -11.71
C SER A 265 7.81 34.30 -10.24
N GLY A 266 6.69 33.69 -9.87
CA GLY A 266 6.39 33.43 -8.48
C GLY A 266 5.19 32.55 -8.25
N PHE A 267 4.99 32.24 -6.98
CA PHE A 267 3.84 31.52 -6.47
C PHE A 267 3.14 32.34 -5.41
N ILE A 268 1.81 32.43 -5.48
CA ILE A 268 1.01 32.80 -4.32
C ILE A 268 0.84 31.51 -3.53
N CYS A 269 1.40 31.50 -2.33
CA CYS A 269 1.41 30.33 -1.46
C CYS A 269 0.53 30.56 -0.25
N PHE A 270 0.00 29.47 0.30
CA PHE A 270 -0.59 29.49 1.64
C PHE A 270 0.28 28.73 2.63
N GLU A 271 0.34 29.24 3.84
CA GLU A 271 1.08 28.63 4.95
C GLU A 271 0.09 28.32 6.08
N GLU A 272 -0.10 27.03 6.38
CA GLU A 272 -0.89 26.56 7.52
C GLU A 272 -0.06 25.63 8.42
N ALA A 273 -0.65 25.14 9.52
CA ALA A 273 0.03 24.34 10.52
C ALA A 273 0.66 23.04 9.96
N GLY A 274 1.93 23.15 9.54
CA GLY A 274 2.74 22.04 9.03
C GLY A 274 2.68 21.82 7.52
N THR A 275 1.98 22.66 6.74
CA THR A 275 1.86 22.51 5.29
C THR A 275 2.11 23.84 4.56
N PHE A 276 2.90 23.78 3.48
CA PHE A 276 3.12 24.89 2.56
C PHE A 276 2.49 24.59 1.20
N HIS A 277 1.48 25.37 0.81
CA HIS A 277 0.68 25.16 -0.39
C HIS A 277 1.15 26.06 -1.53
N LEU A 278 1.56 25.47 -2.65
CA LEU A 278 1.83 26.14 -3.92
C LEU A 278 0.51 26.33 -4.68
N TRP A 279 -0.21 27.40 -4.36
CA TRP A 279 -1.61 27.56 -4.75
C TRP A 279 -1.82 28.10 -6.17
N SER A 280 -1.19 29.23 -6.51
CA SER A 280 -1.19 29.78 -7.87
C SER A 280 0.23 30.10 -8.31
N ALA A 281 0.47 30.09 -9.62
CA ALA A 281 1.80 30.31 -10.19
C ALA A 281 1.73 31.19 -11.43
N GLY A 282 2.65 32.15 -11.53
CA GLY A 282 2.84 33.01 -12.69
C GLY A 282 4.31 33.03 -13.08
N MET A 283 4.62 32.96 -14.37
CA MET A 283 6.00 33.03 -14.88
C MET A 283 6.12 33.48 -16.33
N THR A 284 7.27 34.09 -16.65
CA THR A 284 7.79 34.30 -18.01
C THR A 284 8.95 33.33 -18.27
N TYR A 285 8.92 32.60 -19.40
CA TYR A 285 9.99 31.65 -19.75
C TYR A 285 11.06 32.25 -20.67
N ASP A 286 10.70 33.30 -21.42
CA ASP A 286 11.54 33.87 -22.48
C ASP A 286 12.65 34.78 -21.93
N GLU A 287 12.69 34.98 -20.61
CA GLU A 287 13.48 36.01 -19.96
C GLU A 287 14.51 35.47 -18.96
N THR A 288 14.65 34.14 -18.87
CA THR A 288 15.55 33.50 -17.89
C THR A 288 16.30 32.31 -18.49
N PRO A 289 17.60 32.11 -18.16
CA PRO A 289 18.36 30.96 -18.63
C PRO A 289 18.01 29.64 -17.90
N PHE A 290 17.28 29.72 -16.78
CA PHE A 290 16.83 28.61 -15.95
C PHE A 290 15.30 28.42 -16.04
N SER A 291 14.80 27.30 -15.51
CA SER A 291 13.35 27.04 -15.38
C SER A 291 12.77 27.84 -14.22
N PRO A 292 11.93 28.87 -14.46
CA PRO A 292 11.32 29.66 -13.38
C PRO A 292 10.48 28.80 -12.45
N TYR A 293 9.71 27.85 -13.00
CA TYR A 293 8.90 26.92 -12.21
C TYR A 293 9.74 26.07 -11.25
N THR A 294 10.81 25.46 -11.76
CA THR A 294 11.69 24.59 -10.95
C THR A 294 12.35 25.38 -9.82
N ILE A 295 12.82 26.60 -10.10
CA ILE A 295 13.44 27.46 -9.09
C ILE A 295 12.43 27.93 -8.05
N GLY A 296 11.21 28.30 -8.44
CA GLY A 296 10.19 28.68 -7.47
C GLY A 296 9.75 27.52 -6.58
N VAL A 297 9.65 26.28 -7.12
CA VAL A 297 9.43 25.08 -6.28
C VAL A 297 10.62 24.86 -5.34
N ALA A 298 11.85 25.01 -5.80
CA ALA A 298 13.04 24.89 -4.96
C ALA A 298 13.04 25.91 -3.80
N ALA A 299 12.71 27.17 -4.09
CA ALA A 299 12.62 28.22 -3.07
C ALA A 299 11.55 27.92 -2.02
N ALA A 300 10.38 27.42 -2.46
CA ALA A 300 9.33 26.99 -1.55
C ALA A 300 9.71 25.77 -0.70
N CYS A 301 10.37 24.77 -1.29
CA CYS A 301 10.91 23.62 -0.53
C CYS A 301 11.91 24.07 0.53
N ARG A 302 12.86 24.94 0.18
CA ARG A 302 13.85 25.49 1.13
C ARG A 302 13.15 26.17 2.30
N HIS A 303 12.23 27.10 2.01
CA HIS A 303 11.44 27.80 3.03
C HIS A 303 10.67 26.82 3.94
N ALA A 304 10.00 25.83 3.35
CA ALA A 304 9.23 24.86 4.10
C ALA A 304 10.09 24.02 5.06
N ILE A 305 11.25 23.53 4.60
CA ILE A 305 12.20 22.77 5.42
C ILE A 305 12.81 23.66 6.52
N GLU A 306 13.25 24.88 6.18
CA GLU A 306 13.83 25.83 7.13
C GLU A 306 12.84 26.24 8.23
N LYS A 307 11.55 26.30 7.91
CA LYS A 307 10.46 26.56 8.87
C LYS A 307 9.99 25.32 9.63
N GLY A 308 10.52 24.13 9.34
CA GLY A 308 10.08 22.88 9.94
C GLY A 308 8.67 22.46 9.55
N LEU A 309 8.19 22.90 8.38
CA LEU A 309 6.92 22.44 7.83
C LEU A 309 7.08 21.00 7.33
N ARG A 310 6.06 20.17 7.61
CA ARG A 310 6.11 18.73 7.35
C ARG A 310 5.79 18.37 5.91
N ARG A 311 5.11 19.27 5.18
CA ARG A 311 4.55 18.94 3.86
C ARG A 311 4.62 20.12 2.91
N LEU A 312 4.96 19.83 1.66
CA LEU A 312 4.74 20.71 0.52
C LEU A 312 3.58 20.17 -0.31
N GLU A 313 2.63 21.04 -0.65
CA GLU A 313 1.52 20.69 -1.52
C GLU A 313 1.52 21.51 -2.80
N GLY A 314 1.25 20.83 -3.92
CA GLY A 314 1.00 21.44 -5.21
C GLY A 314 -0.42 21.16 -5.67
N GLY A 315 -0.99 22.12 -6.39
CA GLY A 315 -2.31 21.97 -6.97
C GLY A 315 -2.41 20.90 -8.06
N ARG A 316 -3.30 21.13 -9.02
CA ARG A 316 -3.74 20.15 -10.02
C ARG A 316 -2.91 20.26 -11.31
N LEU A 317 -3.04 19.28 -12.23
CA LEU A 317 -2.36 19.24 -13.55
C LEU A 317 -0.82 19.11 -13.50
N HIS A 318 -0.17 19.09 -14.66
CA HIS A 318 1.29 19.00 -14.83
C HIS A 318 1.96 17.83 -14.09
N ALA A 319 1.28 16.66 -14.08
CA ALA A 319 1.69 15.44 -13.40
C ALA A 319 3.19 15.13 -13.56
N ARG A 320 3.66 15.08 -14.80
CA ARG A 320 5.04 14.74 -15.15
C ARG A 320 6.08 15.64 -14.49
N ILE A 321 5.81 16.94 -14.38
CA ILE A 321 6.74 17.89 -13.75
C ILE A 321 6.75 17.67 -12.24
N LYS A 322 5.57 17.50 -11.63
CA LYS A 322 5.44 17.33 -10.17
C LYS A 322 6.02 16.02 -9.68
N THR A 323 5.78 14.92 -10.39
CA THR A 323 6.37 13.61 -10.06
C THR A 323 7.89 13.62 -10.19
N ARG A 324 8.41 14.31 -11.23
CA ARG A 324 9.85 14.53 -11.39
C ARG A 324 10.43 15.32 -10.22
N LEU A 325 9.69 16.30 -9.69
CA LEU A 325 10.10 17.10 -8.53
C LEU A 325 9.80 16.43 -7.17
N GLY A 326 9.50 15.12 -7.16
CA GLY A 326 9.35 14.34 -5.93
C GLY A 326 7.96 14.40 -5.29
N LEU A 327 7.01 15.12 -5.88
CA LEU A 327 5.64 15.14 -5.39
C LEU A 327 4.87 13.91 -5.89
N ARG A 328 4.05 13.32 -5.02
CA ARG A 328 3.22 12.14 -5.31
C ARG A 328 1.77 12.56 -5.56
N PRO A 329 1.06 11.89 -6.49
CA PRO A 329 -0.34 12.18 -6.75
C PRO A 329 -1.22 11.77 -5.57
N LEU A 330 -2.26 12.55 -5.33
CA LEU A 330 -3.32 12.30 -4.37
C LEU A 330 -4.64 12.52 -5.09
N ARG A 331 -5.46 11.48 -5.16
CA ARG A 331 -6.69 11.48 -5.95
C ARG A 331 -7.74 12.37 -5.31
N LEU A 332 -8.39 13.17 -6.14
CA LEU A 332 -9.60 13.90 -5.78
C LEU A 332 -10.76 13.39 -6.62
N TYR A 333 -11.91 13.28 -5.97
CA TYR A 333 -13.14 12.78 -6.52
C TYR A 333 -14.20 13.88 -6.55
N ALA A 334 -15.17 13.70 -7.43
CA ALA A 334 -16.41 14.43 -7.44
C ALA A 334 -17.55 13.44 -7.16
N ALA A 335 -18.53 13.85 -6.36
CA ALA A 335 -19.77 13.12 -6.17
C ALA A 335 -20.92 14.02 -6.62
N THR A 336 -21.51 13.74 -7.77
CA THR A 336 -22.48 14.63 -8.41
C THR A 336 -23.82 13.96 -8.64
N SER A 337 -24.89 14.75 -8.63
CA SER A 337 -26.21 14.31 -9.04
C SER A 337 -26.22 13.99 -10.54
N GLU A 338 -27.29 13.35 -10.99
CA GLU A 338 -27.62 13.32 -12.40
C GLU A 338 -28.25 14.65 -12.86
N ASP A 339 -28.60 14.69 -14.14
CA ASP A 339 -29.28 15.80 -14.79
C ASP A 339 -30.61 16.13 -14.07
N ARG A 340 -30.86 17.44 -13.90
CA ARG A 340 -32.00 18.05 -13.21
C ARG A 340 -32.15 17.66 -11.74
N GLY A 341 -31.04 17.46 -11.04
CA GLY A 341 -31.05 17.18 -9.60
C GLY A 341 -31.66 15.83 -9.23
N LYS A 342 -31.84 14.92 -10.19
CA LYS A 342 -32.16 13.52 -9.90
C LYS A 342 -30.94 12.87 -9.26
N ALA A 343 -31.17 12.02 -8.25
CA ALA A 343 -30.13 11.10 -7.80
C ALA A 343 -29.69 10.25 -9.01
N ALA A 344 -28.39 9.99 -9.12
CA ALA A 344 -27.87 9.26 -10.25
C ALA A 344 -28.46 7.84 -10.29
N ALA A 345 -28.92 7.41 -11.47
CA ALA A 345 -28.99 6.02 -11.84
C ALA A 345 -27.56 5.47 -12.03
N SER A 346 -26.74 5.49 -10.98
CA SER A 346 -25.68 4.49 -10.89
C SER A 346 -26.37 3.12 -10.83
N ALA A 347 -25.72 2.08 -11.35
CA ALA A 347 -26.17 0.71 -11.14
C ALA A 347 -26.41 0.55 -9.63
N ARG A 348 -27.69 0.56 -9.20
CA ARG A 348 -28.00 0.43 -7.78
C ARG A 348 -27.37 -0.90 -7.38
N LEU A 349 -26.38 -0.83 -6.50
CA LEU A 349 -25.91 -2.02 -5.80
C LEU A 349 -27.17 -2.70 -5.28
N PRO A 350 -27.35 -4.02 -5.53
CA PRO A 350 -28.50 -4.76 -5.00
C PRO A 350 -28.64 -4.47 -3.50
N ASP A 351 -29.85 -4.51 -2.96
CA ASP A 351 -30.11 -4.12 -1.56
C ASP A 351 -29.16 -4.83 -0.58
N ALA A 352 -28.85 -6.10 -0.82
CA ALA A 352 -27.88 -6.87 -0.04
C ALA A 352 -26.47 -6.23 -0.02
N ALA A 353 -25.97 -5.72 -1.17
CA ALA A 353 -24.67 -5.08 -1.26
C ALA A 353 -24.65 -3.73 -0.53
N GLN A 354 -25.76 -2.99 -0.55
CA GLN A 354 -25.93 -1.78 0.26
C GLN A 354 -25.96 -2.09 1.76
N VAL A 355 -26.63 -3.17 2.16
CA VAL A 355 -26.63 -3.64 3.55
C VAL A 355 -25.22 -3.99 4.01
N LEU A 356 -24.43 -4.70 3.19
CA LEU A 356 -23.03 -4.98 3.52
C LEU A 356 -22.23 -3.69 3.70
N VAL A 357 -22.31 -2.75 2.75
CA VAL A 357 -21.64 -1.44 2.83
C VAL A 357 -22.00 -0.67 4.11
N ARG A 358 -23.24 -0.79 4.60
CA ARG A 358 -23.73 -0.06 5.78
C ARG A 358 -23.39 -0.74 7.11
N THR A 359 -23.15 -2.04 7.10
CA THR A 359 -23.01 -2.84 8.34
C THR A 359 -21.57 -3.18 8.69
N LEU A 360 -20.62 -3.03 7.76
CA LEU A 360 -19.19 -3.21 8.02
C LEU A 360 -18.61 -2.03 8.83
N GLU A 361 -17.74 -2.35 9.78
CA GLU A 361 -16.85 -1.38 10.43
C GLU A 361 -15.68 -1.00 9.52
N GLY A 362 -15.19 -1.99 8.79
CA GLY A 362 -14.25 -1.86 7.69
C GLY A 362 -14.90 -1.36 6.41
N GLU A 363 -14.27 -1.66 5.28
CA GLU A 363 -14.62 -1.04 4.02
C GLU A 363 -14.76 -2.07 2.90
N VAL A 364 -15.74 -1.86 2.01
CA VAL A 364 -15.94 -2.68 0.81
C VAL A 364 -15.92 -1.80 -0.44
N ARG A 365 -15.31 -2.34 -1.50
CA ARG A 365 -15.19 -1.71 -2.82
C ARG A 365 -15.59 -2.73 -3.89
N PHE A 366 -16.72 -2.50 -4.53
CA PHE A 366 -17.17 -3.25 -5.71
C PHE A 366 -16.46 -2.75 -6.96
N ARG A 367 -16.49 -3.50 -8.07
CA ARG A 367 -15.79 -3.15 -9.33
C ARG A 367 -16.13 -1.76 -9.88
N ASP A 368 -17.34 -1.27 -9.64
CA ASP A 368 -17.82 0.05 -10.06
C ASP A 368 -17.34 1.19 -9.15
N HIS A 369 -16.77 0.88 -7.98
CA HIS A 369 -16.26 1.89 -7.08
C HIS A 369 -14.96 2.53 -7.64
N PRO A 370 -14.83 3.88 -7.69
CA PRO A 370 -13.67 4.55 -8.29
C PRO A 370 -12.30 4.22 -7.66
N ALA A 371 -12.27 3.81 -6.40
CA ALA A 371 -11.08 3.34 -5.68
C ALA A 371 -10.78 1.83 -5.84
N TYR A 372 -11.61 1.05 -6.55
CA TYR A 372 -11.45 -0.39 -6.69
C TYR A 372 -10.10 -0.77 -7.33
N GLU A 373 -9.73 -0.12 -8.44
CA GLU A 373 -8.47 -0.40 -9.15
C GLU A 373 -7.24 -0.08 -8.30
N GLU A 374 -7.31 0.94 -7.44
CA GLU A 374 -6.24 1.25 -6.49
C GLU A 374 -6.09 0.14 -5.45
N TRP A 375 -7.22 -0.31 -4.89
CA TRP A 375 -7.21 -1.40 -3.92
C TRP A 375 -6.73 -2.71 -4.51
N LEU A 376 -7.13 -3.01 -5.74
CA LEU A 376 -6.67 -4.17 -6.48
C LEU A 376 -5.16 -4.10 -6.74
N GLY A 377 -4.66 -2.95 -7.20
CA GLY A 377 -3.23 -2.71 -7.44
C GLY A 377 -2.38 -2.76 -6.17
N ALA A 378 -2.94 -2.40 -5.02
CA ALA A 378 -2.28 -2.47 -3.70
C ALA A 378 -2.46 -3.84 -3.00
N ALA A 379 -3.25 -4.76 -3.57
CA ALA A 379 -3.54 -6.03 -2.93
C ALA A 379 -2.32 -6.98 -2.94
N ALA A 380 -1.54 -6.99 -4.01
CA ALA A 380 -0.35 -7.83 -4.10
C ALA A 380 0.92 -7.05 -3.71
N TRP A 381 1.80 -7.69 -2.92
CA TRP A 381 3.16 -7.20 -2.72
C TRP A 381 4.00 -7.32 -4.00
N ASN A 382 3.75 -8.39 -4.77
CA ASN A 382 4.45 -8.65 -6.02
C ASN A 382 4.02 -7.65 -7.09
N GLY A 383 4.98 -6.94 -7.69
CA GLY A 383 4.73 -5.94 -8.73
C GLY A 383 4.28 -6.50 -10.08
N ARG A 384 4.11 -7.82 -10.20
CA ARG A 384 3.44 -8.44 -11.35
C ARG A 384 1.96 -8.08 -11.38
N THR A 385 1.44 -7.82 -12.57
CA THR A 385 0.01 -7.61 -12.79
C THR A 385 -0.66 -8.96 -12.94
N PHE A 386 -1.71 -9.20 -12.17
CA PHE A 386 -2.54 -10.39 -12.28
C PHE A 386 -3.86 -10.00 -12.92
N ASP A 387 -4.22 -10.62 -14.04
CA ASP A 387 -5.48 -10.35 -14.73
C ASP A 387 -6.65 -11.13 -14.09
N ARG A 388 -6.80 -10.99 -12.77
CA ARG A 388 -7.84 -11.64 -11.97
C ARG A 388 -8.50 -10.57 -11.10
N ARG A 389 -9.80 -10.34 -11.31
CA ARG A 389 -10.53 -9.22 -10.70
C ARG A 389 -11.66 -9.74 -9.81
N PRO A 390 -11.54 -9.67 -8.47
CA PRO A 390 -12.65 -9.93 -7.56
C PRO A 390 -13.92 -9.14 -7.94
N ALA A 391 -15.09 -9.65 -7.57
CA ALA A 391 -16.35 -8.91 -7.69
C ALA A 391 -16.39 -7.73 -6.71
N ALA A 392 -15.80 -7.91 -5.53
CA ALA A 392 -15.53 -6.86 -4.58
C ALA A 392 -14.29 -7.17 -3.73
N ILE A 393 -13.72 -6.14 -3.15
CA ILE A 393 -12.66 -6.23 -2.14
C ILE A 393 -13.26 -5.75 -0.82
N VAL A 394 -13.18 -6.59 0.22
CA VAL A 394 -13.64 -6.28 1.57
C VAL A 394 -12.44 -6.23 2.50
N ARG A 395 -12.11 -5.06 3.04
CA ARG A 395 -11.10 -4.89 4.09
C ARG A 395 -11.80 -4.94 5.45
N ALA A 396 -11.70 -6.10 6.11
CA ALA A 396 -12.33 -6.31 7.41
C ALA A 396 -11.55 -5.57 8.51
N ALA A 397 -12.24 -4.79 9.33
CA ALA A 397 -11.65 -4.13 10.50
C ALA A 397 -11.80 -4.95 11.79
N SER A 398 -12.71 -5.94 11.79
CA SER A 398 -12.99 -6.81 12.94
C SER A 398 -13.43 -8.23 12.52
N GLU A 399 -13.48 -9.16 13.48
CA GLU A 399 -14.06 -10.50 13.25
C GLU A 399 -15.54 -10.43 12.87
N ALA A 400 -16.28 -9.44 13.38
CA ALA A 400 -17.68 -9.23 13.01
C ALA A 400 -17.82 -8.91 11.51
N ASP A 401 -16.88 -8.19 10.92
CA ASP A 401 -16.85 -7.93 9.48
C ASP A 401 -16.60 -9.20 8.66
N VAL A 402 -15.76 -10.11 9.16
CA VAL A 402 -15.54 -11.43 8.54
C VAL A 402 -16.84 -12.22 8.52
N VAL A 403 -17.56 -12.28 9.65
CA VAL A 403 -18.87 -12.96 9.75
C VAL A 403 -19.89 -12.35 8.79
N ARG A 404 -20.01 -11.02 8.75
CA ARG A 404 -20.93 -10.30 7.84
C ARG A 404 -20.60 -10.56 6.37
N THR A 405 -19.31 -10.61 6.03
CA THR A 405 -18.85 -10.89 4.67
C THR A 405 -19.21 -12.32 4.26
N ILE A 406 -19.02 -13.29 5.14
CA ILE A 406 -19.41 -14.70 4.90
C ILE A 406 -20.92 -14.84 4.74
N ALA A 407 -21.71 -14.17 5.57
CA ALA A 407 -23.16 -14.15 5.44
C ALA A 407 -23.60 -13.59 4.08
N PHE A 408 -23.05 -12.44 3.68
CA PHE A 408 -23.34 -11.82 2.38
C PHE A 408 -22.91 -12.70 1.20
N ALA A 409 -21.75 -13.34 1.27
CA ALA A 409 -21.27 -14.28 0.25
C ALA A 409 -22.27 -15.43 0.05
N ARG A 410 -22.77 -16.01 1.15
CA ARG A 410 -23.78 -17.08 1.12
C ARG A 410 -25.11 -16.62 0.54
N GLU A 411 -25.57 -15.42 0.90
CA GLU A 411 -26.83 -14.85 0.40
C GLU A 411 -26.79 -14.53 -1.10
N THR A 412 -25.62 -14.11 -1.61
CA THR A 412 -25.44 -13.69 -3.00
C THR A 412 -24.89 -14.79 -3.92
N GLY A 413 -24.43 -15.91 -3.37
CA GLY A 413 -23.78 -16.97 -4.12
C GLY A 413 -22.36 -16.62 -4.59
N LEU A 414 -21.79 -15.49 -4.15
CA LEU A 414 -20.39 -15.15 -4.41
C LEU A 414 -19.47 -16.04 -3.56
N ARG A 415 -18.37 -16.50 -4.16
CA ARG A 415 -17.32 -17.23 -3.44
C ARG A 415 -16.37 -16.27 -2.73
N ILE A 416 -15.57 -16.77 -1.81
CA ILE A 416 -14.62 -15.99 -1.01
C ILE A 416 -13.21 -16.42 -1.34
N SER A 417 -12.33 -15.45 -1.54
CA SER A 417 -10.88 -15.62 -1.45
C SER A 417 -10.37 -14.80 -0.27
N VAL A 418 -9.31 -15.27 0.40
CA VAL A 418 -8.82 -14.63 1.63
C VAL A 418 -7.42 -14.07 1.40
N ARG A 419 -7.23 -12.80 1.75
CA ARG A 419 -5.94 -12.10 1.70
C ARG A 419 -5.48 -11.79 3.14
N GLY A 420 -4.33 -12.34 3.52
CA GLY A 420 -3.55 -11.91 4.67
C GLY A 420 -2.71 -10.68 4.32
N GLY A 421 -1.38 -10.80 4.32
CA GLY A 421 -0.46 -9.69 3.99
C GLY A 421 -0.20 -9.43 2.50
N GLY A 422 -0.85 -10.15 1.57
CA GLY A 422 -0.64 -9.95 0.13
C GLY A 422 0.67 -10.50 -0.46
N HIS A 423 1.48 -11.22 0.32
CA HIS A 423 2.81 -11.74 -0.03
C HIS A 423 2.83 -13.02 -0.89
N SER A 424 1.72 -13.39 -1.53
CA SER A 424 1.68 -14.55 -2.44
C SER A 424 2.39 -14.22 -3.75
N TYR A 425 3.43 -14.99 -4.13
CA TYR A 425 4.11 -14.86 -5.42
C TYR A 425 3.18 -15.05 -6.62
N ALA A 426 2.16 -15.91 -6.46
CA ALA A 426 1.13 -16.18 -7.47
C ALA A 426 -0.12 -15.29 -7.35
N GLY A 427 -0.19 -14.36 -6.39
CA GLY A 427 -1.41 -13.60 -6.10
C GLY A 427 -2.66 -14.48 -5.93
N CYS A 428 -2.57 -15.63 -5.25
CA CYS A 428 -3.63 -16.66 -5.23
C CYS A 428 -4.96 -16.22 -4.60
N PHE A 429 -4.96 -15.12 -3.85
CA PHE A 429 -6.16 -14.49 -3.30
C PHE A 429 -6.90 -13.62 -4.33
N LEU A 430 -6.27 -13.25 -5.45
CA LEU A 430 -6.91 -12.55 -6.56
C LEU A 430 -7.64 -13.57 -7.42
N ARG A 431 -8.96 -13.62 -7.28
CA ARG A 431 -9.83 -14.60 -7.94
C ARG A 431 -11.02 -13.89 -8.56
N SER A 432 -11.30 -14.19 -9.83
CA SER A 432 -12.47 -13.65 -10.50
C SER A 432 -13.76 -14.14 -9.82
N ASP A 433 -14.77 -13.28 -9.81
CA ASP A 433 -16.11 -13.58 -9.26
C ASP A 433 -16.11 -14.02 -7.79
N THR A 434 -15.18 -13.46 -7.02
CA THR A 434 -15.11 -13.63 -5.57
C THR A 434 -15.27 -12.32 -4.81
N LEU A 435 -15.65 -12.42 -3.55
CA LEU A 435 -15.37 -11.42 -2.53
C LEU A 435 -13.96 -11.69 -2.00
N MET A 436 -13.02 -10.83 -2.36
CA MET A 436 -11.70 -10.89 -1.76
C MET A 436 -11.77 -10.29 -0.35
N LEU A 437 -11.79 -11.16 0.65
CA LEU A 437 -11.80 -10.81 2.05
C LEU A 437 -10.37 -10.59 2.53
N ASP A 438 -10.02 -9.34 2.74
CA ASP A 438 -8.76 -8.85 3.22
C ASP A 438 -8.79 -8.68 4.74
N VAL A 439 -8.03 -9.52 5.43
CA VAL A 439 -7.91 -9.54 6.90
C VAL A 439 -6.60 -8.91 7.39
N SER A 440 -5.88 -8.18 6.52
CA SER A 440 -4.60 -7.55 6.88
C SER A 440 -4.70 -6.54 8.02
N ALA A 441 -5.87 -5.93 8.22
CA ALA A 441 -6.12 -4.98 9.31
C ALA A 441 -6.39 -5.67 10.67
N LEU A 442 -6.58 -6.99 10.70
CA LEU A 442 -6.61 -7.78 11.93
C LEU A 442 -5.16 -8.04 12.38
N ASN A 443 -4.51 -6.98 12.89
CA ASN A 443 -3.09 -6.96 13.21
C ASN A 443 -2.79 -6.69 14.70
N GLN A 444 -3.76 -6.99 15.58
CA GLN A 444 -3.59 -6.89 17.03
C GLN A 444 -2.56 -7.93 17.51
N LEU A 445 -1.76 -7.56 18.51
CA LEU A 445 -0.71 -8.39 19.09
C LEU A 445 -0.66 -8.20 20.61
N ASP A 446 -0.90 -9.29 21.35
CA ASP A 446 -0.81 -9.36 22.80
C ASP A 446 0.24 -10.40 23.22
N ILE A 447 1.03 -10.13 24.25
CA ILE A 447 2.10 -11.03 24.72
C ILE A 447 1.84 -11.43 26.18
N ASP A 448 1.65 -12.73 26.40
CA ASP A 448 1.57 -13.36 27.71
C ASP A 448 2.95 -13.91 28.09
N VAL A 449 3.74 -13.07 28.78
CA VAL A 449 5.11 -13.39 29.20
C VAL A 449 5.14 -14.58 30.17
N ALA A 450 4.13 -14.71 31.04
CA ALA A 450 4.09 -15.79 32.03
C ALA A 450 3.91 -17.17 31.36
N ARG A 451 3.20 -17.22 30.23
CA ARG A 451 3.01 -18.44 29.43
C ARG A 451 3.97 -18.56 28.24
N SER A 452 4.87 -17.59 28.03
CA SER A 452 5.71 -17.49 26.83
C SER A 452 4.87 -17.63 25.54
N ARG A 453 3.79 -16.85 25.44
CA ARG A 453 2.81 -16.97 24.35
C ARG A 453 2.47 -15.61 23.74
N ALA A 454 2.32 -15.56 22.42
CA ALA A 454 1.77 -14.40 21.71
C ALA A 454 0.39 -14.71 21.15
N ILE A 455 -0.54 -13.76 21.27
CA ILE A 455 -1.86 -13.79 20.63
C ILE A 455 -1.82 -12.75 19.52
N ALA A 456 -1.91 -13.19 18.27
CA ALA A 456 -1.64 -12.35 17.12
C ALA A 456 -2.72 -12.49 16.04
N GLY A 457 -3.17 -11.38 15.48
CA GLY A 457 -4.03 -11.38 14.31
C GLY A 457 -3.27 -11.79 13.03
N PRO A 458 -3.96 -12.26 11.98
CA PRO A 458 -3.34 -12.73 10.72
C PRO A 458 -2.54 -11.65 9.99
N GLY A 459 -2.83 -10.37 10.25
CA GLY A 459 -2.15 -9.21 9.65
C GLY A 459 -0.84 -8.82 10.33
N VAL A 460 -0.48 -9.42 11.48
CA VAL A 460 0.79 -9.14 12.16
C VAL A 460 1.96 -9.56 11.26
N GLN A 461 2.93 -8.66 11.05
CA GLN A 461 4.12 -8.92 10.25
C GLN A 461 5.27 -9.44 11.11
N GLY A 462 6.18 -10.21 10.49
CA GLY A 462 7.33 -10.82 11.16
C GLY A 462 8.16 -9.83 11.98
N ALA A 463 8.52 -8.68 11.42
CA ALA A 463 9.31 -7.67 12.13
C ALA A 463 8.59 -7.08 13.35
N MET A 464 7.27 -6.86 13.25
CA MET A 464 6.46 -6.39 14.37
C MET A 464 6.45 -7.43 15.50
N LEU A 465 6.23 -8.70 15.17
CA LEU A 465 6.22 -9.79 16.14
C LEU A 465 7.58 -9.98 16.81
N SER A 466 8.67 -10.06 16.04
CA SER A 466 10.02 -10.26 16.56
C SER A 466 10.46 -9.12 17.47
N THR A 467 10.18 -7.87 17.07
CA THR A 467 10.52 -6.68 17.87
C THR A 467 9.75 -6.67 19.19
N ALA A 468 8.45 -6.95 19.15
CA ALA A 468 7.62 -6.98 20.35
C ALA A 468 8.06 -8.07 21.33
N LEU A 469 8.31 -9.29 20.82
CA LEU A 469 8.78 -10.42 21.64
C LEU A 469 10.16 -10.19 22.24
N ALA A 470 11.09 -9.60 21.48
CA ALA A 470 12.46 -9.36 21.94
C ALA A 470 12.50 -8.47 23.19
N SER A 471 11.56 -7.51 23.32
CA SER A 471 11.45 -6.65 24.51
C SER A 471 11.12 -7.41 25.80
N HIS A 472 10.58 -8.63 25.67
CA HIS A 472 10.26 -9.55 26.75
C HIS A 472 11.24 -10.73 26.86
N GLY A 473 12.37 -10.70 26.14
CA GLY A 473 13.32 -11.81 26.09
C GLY A 473 12.75 -13.07 25.43
N LEU A 474 11.76 -12.91 24.55
CA LEU A 474 11.14 -13.99 23.79
C LEU A 474 11.47 -13.86 22.29
N ALA A 475 11.27 -14.95 21.57
CA ALA A 475 11.48 -15.07 20.13
C ALA A 475 10.46 -16.02 19.50
N PHE A 476 10.25 -15.87 18.19
CA PHE A 476 9.41 -16.76 17.39
C PHE A 476 10.08 -16.98 16.02
N PRO A 477 10.00 -18.17 15.41
CA PRO A 477 10.53 -18.43 14.07
C PRO A 477 9.71 -17.69 13.00
N THR A 478 9.89 -16.39 12.84
CA THR A 478 9.25 -15.63 11.74
C THR A 478 9.89 -15.96 10.39
N GLY A 479 9.23 -15.60 9.29
CA GLY A 479 9.87 -15.60 7.97
C GLY A 479 11.07 -14.64 7.90
N HIS A 480 11.92 -14.82 6.88
CA HIS A 480 13.11 -13.99 6.65
C HIS A 480 12.78 -12.61 6.06
N GLY A 481 11.62 -12.46 5.42
CA GLY A 481 11.11 -11.17 4.95
C GLY A 481 10.38 -10.39 6.05
N ARG A 482 10.79 -9.15 6.28
CA ARG A 482 10.34 -8.36 7.45
C ARG A 482 8.84 -8.03 7.44
N ASN A 483 8.28 -7.78 6.26
CA ASN A 483 6.88 -7.36 6.05
C ASN A 483 5.93 -8.55 5.79
N VAL A 484 6.43 -9.79 5.83
CA VAL A 484 5.60 -10.98 5.63
C VAL A 484 4.65 -11.12 6.82
N ALA A 485 3.34 -11.09 6.54
CA ALA A 485 2.31 -11.31 7.55
C ALA A 485 2.24 -12.79 7.97
N ILE A 486 2.03 -13.03 9.27
CA ILE A 486 2.04 -14.37 9.86
C ILE A 486 0.91 -15.26 9.36
N GLY A 487 -0.22 -14.69 8.90
CA GLY A 487 -1.40 -15.46 8.49
C GLY A 487 -1.09 -16.52 7.44
N GLY A 488 -0.87 -16.11 6.18
CA GLY A 488 -0.54 -17.05 5.10
C GLY A 488 0.78 -17.81 5.36
N PHE A 489 1.75 -17.17 6.01
CA PHE A 489 3.03 -17.78 6.36
C PHE A 489 2.85 -19.02 7.24
N LEU A 490 2.11 -18.91 8.35
CA LEU A 490 1.86 -20.03 9.26
C LEU A 490 0.94 -21.07 8.64
N LEU A 491 -0.14 -20.63 7.97
CA LEU A 491 -1.12 -21.57 7.41
C LEU A 491 -0.52 -22.50 6.35
N GLY A 492 0.49 -22.06 5.59
CA GLY A 492 1.21 -22.93 4.65
C GLY A 492 2.35 -23.75 5.26
N GLY A 493 2.75 -23.48 6.51
CA GLY A 493 3.80 -24.21 7.25
C GLY A 493 4.84 -23.29 7.89
N GLY A 494 5.36 -22.33 7.16
CA GLY A 494 6.31 -21.33 7.65
C GLY A 494 7.74 -21.86 7.82
N LEU A 495 8.57 -21.73 6.77
CA LEU A 495 10.01 -21.97 6.87
C LEU A 495 10.67 -20.76 7.53
N GLY A 496 10.73 -20.76 8.86
CA GLY A 496 11.16 -19.60 9.64
C GLY A 496 12.65 -19.58 10.00
N ILE A 497 13.09 -18.43 10.51
CA ILE A 497 14.42 -18.24 11.12
C ILE A 497 14.57 -19.20 12.30
N ASN A 498 15.68 -19.95 12.33
CA ASN A 498 16.03 -20.90 13.41
C ASN A 498 14.94 -21.94 13.74
N CYS A 499 14.06 -22.24 12.79
CA CYS A 499 12.87 -23.04 13.03
C CYS A 499 13.23 -24.50 13.43
N ALA A 500 14.34 -25.05 12.92
CA ALA A 500 14.82 -26.38 13.27
C ALA A 500 15.04 -26.58 14.79
N GLN A 501 15.59 -25.57 15.48
CA GLN A 501 15.77 -25.59 16.93
C GLN A 501 14.46 -25.33 17.69
N TRP A 502 13.58 -24.52 17.12
CA TRP A 502 12.34 -24.04 17.74
C TRP A 502 11.10 -24.86 17.34
N GLY A 503 11.24 -26.18 17.31
CA GLY A 503 10.11 -27.10 17.10
C GLY A 503 9.80 -27.45 15.64
N GLY A 504 10.67 -27.09 14.70
CA GLY A 504 10.49 -27.37 13.27
C GLY A 504 9.88 -26.19 12.52
N MET A 505 9.09 -26.45 11.48
CA MET A 505 8.36 -25.39 10.75
C MET A 505 7.55 -24.52 11.73
N SER A 506 7.43 -23.23 11.45
CA SER A 506 6.86 -22.24 12.36
C SER A 506 5.42 -22.56 12.78
N VAL A 507 4.67 -23.22 11.91
CA VAL A 507 3.29 -23.66 12.17
C VAL A 507 3.16 -24.61 13.36
N PHE A 508 4.21 -25.37 13.71
CA PHE A 508 4.19 -26.26 14.87
C PHE A 508 4.25 -25.52 16.21
N ASN A 509 4.46 -24.21 16.17
CA ASN A 509 4.33 -23.33 17.33
C ASN A 509 2.95 -22.69 17.44
N VAL A 510 1.98 -23.05 16.57
CA VAL A 510 0.58 -22.65 16.74
C VAL A 510 -0.08 -23.62 17.73
N GLU A 511 -0.52 -23.09 18.87
CA GLU A 511 -1.18 -23.84 19.94
C GLU A 511 -2.70 -23.85 19.78
N ALA A 512 -3.27 -22.75 19.27
CA ALA A 512 -4.70 -22.60 19.02
C ALA A 512 -4.96 -21.49 17.97
N LEU A 513 -6.18 -21.43 17.46
CA LEU A 513 -6.65 -20.43 16.49
C LEU A 513 -8.08 -20.01 16.80
N ASP A 514 -8.40 -18.74 16.58
CA ASP A 514 -9.79 -18.31 16.41
C ASP A 514 -10.10 -18.24 14.91
N ILE A 515 -11.20 -18.87 14.49
CA ILE A 515 -11.59 -18.98 13.08
C ILE A 515 -13.06 -18.62 12.88
N VAL A 516 -13.41 -18.21 11.66
CA VAL A 516 -14.79 -18.12 11.17
C VAL A 516 -14.98 -19.12 10.04
N ASP A 517 -15.89 -20.06 10.21
CA ASP A 517 -16.15 -21.13 9.23
C ASP A 517 -17.05 -20.70 8.06
N ALA A 518 -17.27 -21.59 7.10
CA ALA A 518 -18.14 -21.33 5.94
C ALA A 518 -19.63 -21.12 6.30
N GLN A 519 -20.01 -21.33 7.56
CA GLN A 519 -21.33 -21.03 8.09
C GLN A 519 -21.39 -19.69 8.83
N GLY A 520 -20.27 -18.97 8.92
CA GLY A 520 -20.17 -17.69 9.62
C GLY A 520 -20.08 -17.86 11.15
N ARG A 521 -19.76 -19.05 11.65
CA ARG A 521 -19.62 -19.31 13.09
C ARG A 521 -18.19 -19.04 13.54
N CYS A 522 -18.03 -18.25 14.59
CA CYS A 522 -16.76 -18.09 15.29
C CYS A 522 -16.45 -19.35 16.12
N ARG A 523 -15.24 -19.90 16.00
CA ARG A 523 -14.80 -21.11 16.70
C ARG A 523 -13.39 -20.93 17.22
N HIS A 524 -13.14 -21.39 18.43
CA HIS A 524 -11.79 -21.62 18.95
C HIS A 524 -11.39 -23.05 18.61
N VAL A 525 -10.24 -23.23 17.94
CA VAL A 525 -9.76 -24.56 17.54
C VAL A 525 -8.35 -24.82 18.05
N ASP A 526 -8.15 -25.97 18.66
CA ASP A 526 -6.90 -26.45 19.24
C ASP A 526 -6.84 -27.99 19.20
N ALA A 527 -5.96 -28.61 19.98
CA ALA A 527 -5.84 -30.08 20.01
C ALA A 527 -7.03 -30.80 20.67
N GLU A 528 -7.82 -30.10 21.49
CA GLU A 528 -8.96 -30.64 22.25
C GLU A 528 -10.31 -30.18 21.67
N HIS A 529 -10.34 -29.01 21.04
CA HIS A 529 -11.50 -28.37 20.45
C HIS A 529 -11.36 -28.34 18.92
N ASP A 530 -12.17 -29.12 18.22
CA ASP A 530 -12.11 -29.28 16.76
C ASP A 530 -10.72 -29.65 16.21
N PRO A 531 -10.12 -30.75 16.70
CA PRO A 531 -8.76 -31.16 16.33
C PRO A 531 -8.57 -31.38 14.82
N ALA A 532 -9.64 -31.69 14.09
CA ALA A 532 -9.60 -31.83 12.65
C ALA A 532 -9.35 -30.50 11.91
N LEU A 533 -9.97 -29.40 12.35
CA LEU A 533 -9.73 -28.07 11.78
C LEU A 533 -8.40 -27.49 12.24
N PHE A 534 -8.02 -27.74 13.49
CA PHE A 534 -6.69 -27.40 13.99
C PHE A 534 -5.58 -28.14 13.22
N TRP A 535 -5.78 -29.42 12.92
CA TRP A 535 -4.89 -30.19 12.03
C TRP A 535 -4.81 -29.57 10.63
N ALA A 536 -5.95 -29.21 10.03
CA ALA A 536 -6.00 -28.63 8.69
C ALA A 536 -5.29 -27.26 8.63
N ALA A 537 -5.52 -26.40 9.61
CA ALA A 537 -4.90 -25.07 9.68
C ALA A 537 -3.37 -25.14 9.74
N ARG A 538 -2.82 -26.22 10.30
CA ARG A 538 -1.38 -26.41 10.42
C ARG A 538 -0.76 -26.97 9.13
N GLY A 539 -0.83 -26.19 8.05
CA GLY A 539 -0.19 -26.51 6.77
C GLY A 539 -1.10 -26.53 5.54
N GLY A 540 -2.42 -26.43 5.69
CA GLY A 540 -3.37 -26.45 4.57
C GLY A 540 -3.27 -25.24 3.62
N GLY A 541 -2.57 -24.18 4.03
CA GLY A 541 -2.18 -23.06 3.20
C GLY A 541 -3.36 -22.34 2.53
N PRO A 542 -3.21 -21.91 1.26
CA PRO A 542 -4.29 -21.24 0.52
C PRO A 542 -5.48 -22.16 0.20
N GLY A 543 -5.37 -23.47 0.45
CA GLY A 543 -6.43 -24.46 0.25
C GLY A 543 -7.40 -24.59 1.42
N LEU A 544 -7.33 -23.72 2.43
CA LEU A 544 -8.25 -23.73 3.58
C LEU A 544 -9.65 -23.21 3.22
N PHE A 545 -10.62 -23.57 4.06
CA PHE A 545 -12.06 -23.36 3.87
C PHE A 545 -12.71 -22.70 5.10
N PHE A 546 -11.94 -21.85 5.77
CA PHE A 546 -12.34 -20.99 6.87
C PHE A 546 -11.36 -19.81 6.95
N VAL A 547 -11.73 -18.75 7.67
CA VAL A 547 -10.90 -17.54 7.86
C VAL A 547 -10.32 -17.57 9.27
N VAL A 548 -9.00 -17.44 9.41
CA VAL A 548 -8.38 -17.26 10.73
C VAL A 548 -8.39 -15.80 11.12
N THR A 549 -8.87 -15.49 12.32
CA THR A 549 -8.91 -14.15 12.89
C THR A 549 -7.88 -13.94 13.98
N ARG A 550 -7.43 -15.00 14.67
CA ARG A 550 -6.33 -14.95 15.66
C ARG A 550 -5.51 -16.24 15.70
N PHE A 551 -4.24 -16.10 16.04
CA PHE A 551 -3.28 -17.16 16.31
C PHE A 551 -2.82 -17.09 17.76
N TYR A 552 -2.71 -18.25 18.41
CA TYR A 552 -2.08 -18.40 19.73
C TYR A 552 -0.76 -19.13 19.52
N LEU A 553 0.34 -18.41 19.73
CA LEU A 553 1.69 -18.81 19.31
C LEU A 553 2.57 -19.09 20.52
N LYS A 554 3.13 -20.29 20.59
CA LYS A 554 4.21 -20.64 21.50
C LYS A 554 5.47 -19.84 21.13
N CYS A 555 6.05 -19.16 22.11
CA CYS A 555 7.29 -18.41 21.96
C CYS A 555 8.45 -19.12 22.68
N TRP A 556 9.66 -18.80 22.25
CA TRP A 556 10.91 -19.38 22.75
C TRP A 556 11.74 -18.31 23.46
N PRO A 557 12.64 -18.68 24.39
CA PRO A 557 13.60 -17.74 24.93
C PRO A 557 14.46 -17.13 23.81
N LEU A 558 14.64 -15.80 23.85
CA LEU A 558 15.52 -15.10 22.93
C LEU A 558 16.97 -15.58 23.14
N PRO A 559 17.70 -15.98 22.08
CA PRO A 559 19.10 -16.36 22.19
C PRO A 559 19.95 -15.19 22.70
N ARG A 560 20.90 -15.47 23.58
CA ARG A 560 21.81 -14.43 24.11
C ARG A 560 22.91 -14.07 23.12
N ALA A 561 23.22 -14.96 22.18
CA ALA A 561 24.16 -14.71 21.11
C ALA A 561 23.62 -15.26 19.78
N ILE A 562 23.51 -14.37 18.78
CA ILE A 562 23.27 -14.71 17.39
C ILE A 562 24.48 -14.25 16.60
N ARG A 563 25.14 -15.18 15.88
CA ARG A 563 26.43 -14.94 15.23
C ARG A 563 26.46 -15.59 13.86
N GLY A 564 26.83 -14.80 12.85
CA GLY A 564 26.84 -15.20 11.45
C GLY A 564 28.23 -15.32 10.85
N SER A 565 28.37 -16.18 9.84
CA SER A 565 29.51 -16.17 8.91
C SER A 565 29.01 -16.37 7.48
N LEU A 566 29.67 -15.72 6.53
CA LEU A 566 29.41 -15.81 5.10
C LEU A 566 30.70 -16.19 4.37
N TYR A 567 30.63 -17.27 3.60
CA TYR A 567 31.73 -17.77 2.78
C TYR A 567 31.34 -17.84 1.32
N ALA A 568 32.29 -17.70 0.41
CA ALA A 568 32.11 -17.85 -1.03
C ALA A 568 32.89 -19.06 -1.56
N ALA A 569 32.32 -19.74 -2.54
CA ALA A 569 32.95 -20.81 -3.32
C ALA A 569 32.64 -20.64 -4.81
N ASP A 570 33.48 -21.23 -5.65
CA ASP A 570 33.21 -21.33 -7.08
C ASP A 570 31.96 -22.17 -7.32
N VAL A 571 31.14 -21.81 -8.33
CA VAL A 571 29.89 -22.50 -8.61
C VAL A 571 30.06 -23.98 -8.97
N SER A 572 31.21 -24.36 -9.55
CA SER A 572 31.55 -25.77 -9.82
C SER A 572 31.63 -26.61 -8.54
N GLN A 573 31.83 -25.99 -7.38
CA GLN A 573 31.93 -26.66 -6.09
C GLN A 573 30.57 -26.85 -5.40
N LEU A 574 29.46 -26.38 -5.97
CA LEU A 574 28.13 -26.47 -5.34
C LEU A 574 27.81 -27.89 -4.85
N GLY A 575 28.03 -28.92 -5.68
CA GLY A 575 27.76 -30.31 -5.31
C GLY A 575 28.57 -30.75 -4.10
N ALA A 576 29.88 -30.49 -4.11
CA ALA A 576 30.78 -30.83 -3.02
C ALA A 576 30.37 -30.12 -1.71
N VAL A 577 30.06 -28.82 -1.76
CA VAL A 577 29.60 -28.06 -0.59
C VAL A 577 28.35 -28.68 0.03
N LEU A 578 27.36 -29.05 -0.79
CA LEU A 578 26.11 -29.65 -0.29
C LEU A 578 26.36 -31.03 0.35
N GLU A 579 27.14 -31.89 -0.30
CA GLU A 579 27.50 -33.21 0.25
C GLU A 579 28.30 -33.11 1.56
N GLU A 580 29.20 -32.13 1.65
CA GLU A 580 30.00 -31.90 2.86
C GLU A 580 29.17 -31.35 4.02
N ILE A 581 28.21 -30.46 3.76
CA ILE A 581 27.26 -30.00 4.78
C ILE A 581 26.42 -31.18 5.28
N GLU A 582 25.89 -32.00 4.38
CA GLU A 582 25.11 -33.19 4.75
C GLU A 582 25.93 -34.20 5.57
N ARG A 583 27.18 -34.43 5.17
CA ARG A 583 28.12 -35.29 5.90
C ARG A 583 28.46 -34.71 7.27
N ALA A 584 28.66 -33.39 7.36
CA ALA A 584 28.96 -32.69 8.60
C ALA A 584 27.79 -32.70 9.59
N ASP A 585 26.56 -32.69 9.07
CA ASP A 585 25.29 -32.77 9.81
C ASP A 585 25.20 -31.71 10.93
N PRO A 586 25.20 -30.41 10.55
CA PRO A 586 25.24 -29.34 11.52
C PRO A 586 24.03 -29.42 12.48
N PRO A 587 24.23 -29.10 13.77
CA PRO A 587 23.17 -29.19 14.78
C PRO A 587 22.06 -28.15 14.52
N ARG A 588 20.88 -28.41 15.06
CA ARG A 588 19.65 -27.64 14.78
C ARG A 588 19.72 -26.15 15.14
N ASN A 589 20.59 -25.76 16.08
CA ASN A 589 20.84 -24.38 16.48
C ASN A 589 21.92 -23.67 15.63
N LEU A 590 22.40 -24.32 14.57
CA LEU A 590 23.22 -23.75 13.51
C LEU A 590 22.45 -23.83 12.19
N GLN A 591 21.81 -22.72 11.80
CA GLN A 591 21.14 -22.63 10.50
C GLN A 591 22.20 -22.52 9.39
N VAL A 592 22.07 -23.34 8.35
CA VAL A 592 22.96 -23.32 7.19
C VAL A 592 22.14 -23.14 5.92
N MET A 593 22.48 -22.09 5.16
CA MET A 593 21.86 -21.77 3.89
C MET A 593 22.94 -21.65 2.82
N VAL A 594 22.75 -22.30 1.69
CA VAL A 594 23.59 -22.17 0.51
C VAL A 594 22.82 -21.36 -0.51
N ILE A 595 23.42 -20.27 -0.98
CA ILE A 595 22.79 -19.34 -1.93
C ILE A 595 23.62 -19.36 -3.21
N VAL A 596 22.95 -19.59 -4.34
CA VAL A 596 23.57 -19.39 -5.66
C VAL A 596 23.08 -18.06 -6.21
N ALA A 597 24.02 -17.12 -6.40
CA ALA A 597 23.74 -15.76 -6.86
C ALA A 597 24.73 -15.35 -7.96
N SER A 598 24.53 -14.18 -8.58
CA SER A 598 25.54 -13.57 -9.44
C SER A 598 26.46 -12.69 -8.61
N ASP A 599 27.78 -12.86 -8.79
CA ASP A 599 28.79 -11.97 -8.21
C ASP A 599 28.64 -10.55 -8.77
N SER A 600 28.64 -9.54 -7.90
CA SER A 600 28.35 -8.16 -8.32
C SER A 600 29.43 -7.54 -9.19
N ALA A 601 30.68 -8.04 -9.13
CA ALA A 601 31.79 -7.49 -9.89
C ALA A 601 31.93 -8.15 -11.27
N SER A 602 31.79 -9.47 -11.32
CA SER A 602 32.01 -10.28 -12.53
C SER A 602 30.72 -10.70 -13.25
N GLY A 603 29.57 -10.67 -12.56
CA GLY A 603 28.29 -11.20 -13.05
C GLY A 603 28.19 -12.73 -13.06
N ASN A 604 29.31 -13.42 -12.82
CA ASN A 604 29.38 -14.88 -12.85
C ASN A 604 28.65 -15.50 -11.65
N PRO A 605 28.10 -16.73 -11.79
CA PRO A 605 27.51 -17.43 -10.66
C PRO A 605 28.54 -17.70 -9.56
N VAL A 606 28.14 -17.48 -8.30
CA VAL A 606 28.92 -17.75 -7.09
C VAL A 606 28.07 -18.52 -6.09
N VAL A 607 28.69 -19.40 -5.31
CA VAL A 607 28.04 -20.11 -4.21
C VAL A 607 28.39 -19.39 -2.91
N LEU A 608 27.39 -19.01 -2.14
CA LEU A 608 27.54 -18.40 -0.82
C LEU A 608 27.04 -19.36 0.25
N VAL A 609 27.88 -19.67 1.23
CA VAL A 609 27.53 -20.47 2.40
C VAL A 609 27.31 -19.52 3.57
N ASN A 610 26.05 -19.32 3.94
CA ASN A 610 25.66 -18.52 5.09
C ASN A 610 25.36 -19.42 6.29
N THR A 611 25.93 -19.08 7.44
CA THR A 611 25.72 -19.81 8.69
C THR A 611 25.27 -18.84 9.77
N LEU A 612 24.23 -19.22 10.53
CA LEU A 612 23.71 -18.43 11.65
C LEU A 612 23.57 -19.32 12.88
N ALA A 613 24.37 -19.06 13.92
CA ALA A 613 24.29 -19.79 15.18
C ALA A 613 23.42 -19.03 16.19
N PHE A 614 22.45 -19.73 16.79
CA PHE A 614 21.52 -19.19 17.79
C PHE A 614 21.75 -19.88 19.13
N THR A 615 22.38 -19.18 20.08
CA THR A 615 23.00 -19.83 21.25
C THR A 615 22.79 -19.07 22.55
N GLY A 616 23.04 -19.77 23.66
CA GLY A 616 22.98 -19.20 25.01
C GLY A 616 24.23 -18.39 25.39
N ASP A 617 25.34 -18.57 24.67
CA ASP A 617 26.56 -17.81 24.88
C ASP A 617 27.43 -17.74 23.60
N LEU A 618 28.36 -16.78 23.60
CA LEU A 618 29.23 -16.51 22.45
C LEU A 618 30.20 -17.67 22.15
N ALA A 619 30.68 -18.37 23.16
CA ALA A 619 31.66 -19.44 23.00
C ALA A 619 31.04 -20.66 22.29
N GLU A 620 29.80 -21.01 22.64
CA GLU A 620 29.01 -22.00 21.93
C GLU A 620 28.83 -21.62 20.47
N ALA A 621 28.44 -20.36 20.19
CA ALA A 621 28.27 -19.88 18.83
C ALA A 621 29.54 -20.11 18.00
N THR A 622 30.70 -19.73 18.53
CA THR A 622 32.01 -19.89 17.85
C THR A 622 32.36 -21.36 17.63
N ARG A 623 32.15 -22.23 18.62
CA ARG A 623 32.38 -23.67 18.47
C ARG A 623 31.51 -24.30 17.39
N LEU A 624 30.23 -23.93 17.30
CA LEU A 624 29.31 -24.48 16.30
C LEU A 624 29.75 -24.15 14.88
N ARG A 625 30.10 -22.88 14.62
CA ARG A 625 30.58 -22.46 13.29
C ARG A 625 31.90 -23.11 12.92
N ALA A 626 32.88 -23.09 13.84
CA ALA A 626 34.17 -23.74 13.63
C ALA A 626 34.00 -25.24 13.33
N GLY A 627 33.14 -25.93 14.10
CA GLY A 627 32.88 -27.35 13.90
C GLY A 627 32.29 -27.72 12.53
N LEU A 628 31.56 -26.79 11.89
CA LEU A 628 31.11 -26.98 10.50
C LEU A 628 32.26 -26.70 9.52
N THR A 629 32.93 -25.55 9.65
CA THR A 629 34.01 -25.16 8.72
C THR A 629 35.18 -26.13 8.73
N ASP A 630 35.52 -26.71 9.89
CA ASP A 630 36.59 -27.71 10.04
C ASP A 630 36.29 -29.03 9.30
N ARG A 631 35.02 -29.27 8.95
CA ARG A 631 34.55 -30.49 8.25
C ARG A 631 34.35 -30.29 6.76
N ILE A 632 34.35 -29.05 6.28
CA ILE A 632 34.27 -28.68 4.87
C ILE A 632 35.69 -28.65 4.32
N THR A 633 35.99 -29.53 3.36
CA THR A 633 37.31 -29.58 2.70
C THR A 633 37.33 -28.77 1.41
N THR A 634 36.14 -28.43 0.88
CA THR A 634 35.99 -27.53 -0.26
C THR A 634 36.62 -26.17 0.05
N PRO A 635 37.45 -25.59 -0.85
CA PRO A 635 38.02 -24.26 -0.64
C PRO A 635 36.93 -23.19 -0.53
N LEU A 636 36.86 -22.55 0.64
CA LEU A 636 35.95 -21.45 0.93
C LEU A 636 36.72 -20.15 1.15
N THR A 637 36.31 -19.07 0.48
CA THR A 637 36.78 -17.72 0.73
C THR A 637 35.89 -17.07 1.78
N ALA A 638 36.46 -16.71 2.92
CA ALA A 638 35.74 -15.97 3.95
C ALA A 638 35.42 -14.55 3.48
N LEU A 639 34.13 -14.21 3.43
CA LEU A 639 33.67 -12.83 3.21
C LEU A 639 33.42 -12.14 4.55
N GLU A 640 32.73 -12.84 5.45
CA GLU A 640 32.47 -12.39 6.81
C GLU A 640 32.62 -13.58 7.76
N VAL A 641 33.34 -13.40 8.86
CA VAL A 641 33.52 -14.47 9.86
C VAL A 641 33.11 -13.96 11.21
N ASP A 642 32.25 -14.73 11.87
CA ASP A 642 31.91 -14.53 13.26
C ASP A 642 31.45 -13.10 13.55
N GLN A 643 30.45 -12.64 12.79
CA GLN A 643 29.85 -11.31 12.93
C GLN A 643 28.65 -11.35 13.88
N PRO A 644 28.45 -10.33 14.75
CA PRO A 644 27.21 -10.21 15.51
C PRO A 644 26.02 -10.11 14.56
N SER A 645 24.90 -10.73 14.91
CA SER A 645 23.68 -10.69 14.12
C SER A 645 22.44 -10.61 15.02
N GLY A 646 21.28 -10.52 14.41
CA GLY A 646 19.98 -10.46 15.05
C GLY A 646 18.86 -10.47 14.01
N PHE A 647 17.61 -10.50 14.45
CA PHE A 647 16.45 -10.51 13.53
C PHE A 647 16.49 -9.36 12.53
N GLU A 648 16.81 -8.13 12.97
CA GLU A 648 16.87 -6.97 12.07
C GLU A 648 17.99 -7.11 11.03
N THR A 649 19.18 -7.62 11.41
CA THR A 649 20.27 -7.89 10.45
C THR A 649 19.88 -8.96 9.44
N ILE A 650 19.17 -10.02 9.86
CA ILE A 650 18.66 -11.07 8.97
C ILE A 650 17.62 -10.52 7.99
N TYR A 651 16.74 -9.63 8.46
CA TYR A 651 15.78 -8.93 7.61
C TYR A 651 16.47 -8.05 6.58
N GLN A 652 17.46 -7.26 6.99
CA GLN A 652 18.25 -6.41 6.09
C GLN A 652 18.99 -7.21 5.02
N ALA A 653 19.58 -8.36 5.40
CA ALA A 653 20.24 -9.26 4.45
C ALA A 653 19.24 -9.82 3.42
N THR A 654 18.02 -10.12 3.83
CA THR A 654 16.95 -10.60 2.94
C THR A 654 16.50 -9.50 1.98
N ASP A 655 16.30 -8.27 2.47
CA ASP A 655 15.94 -7.11 1.64
C ASP A 655 17.04 -6.79 0.61
N ALA A 656 18.32 -6.98 0.98
CA ALA A 656 19.45 -6.82 0.07
C ALA A 656 19.55 -7.93 -0.99
N MET A 657 18.97 -9.11 -0.74
CA MET A 657 18.92 -10.21 -1.70
C MET A 657 17.75 -10.07 -2.69
N LEU A 658 16.60 -9.60 -2.21
CA LEU A 658 15.36 -9.49 -3.00
C LEU A 658 15.15 -8.06 -3.52
N VAL A 659 15.95 -7.65 -4.50
CA VAL A 659 16.09 -6.24 -4.93
C VAL A 659 15.11 -5.77 -6.03
N SER A 660 14.33 -6.68 -6.60
CA SER A 660 13.49 -6.35 -7.76
C SER A 660 12.06 -5.98 -7.38
N ARG A 661 11.19 -5.72 -8.35
CA ARG A 661 9.76 -5.47 -8.10
C ARG A 661 8.87 -6.64 -8.50
N ARG A 662 9.32 -7.48 -9.43
CA ARG A 662 8.55 -8.59 -9.99
C ARG A 662 9.26 -9.88 -9.65
N TYR A 663 8.48 -10.86 -9.21
CA TYR A 663 9.01 -12.13 -8.72
C TYR A 663 8.19 -13.31 -9.21
N ARG A 664 8.87 -14.45 -9.33
CA ARG A 664 8.25 -15.77 -9.41
C ARG A 664 9.12 -16.75 -8.65
N THR A 665 8.50 -17.74 -8.04
CA THR A 665 9.22 -18.76 -7.27
C THR A 665 8.58 -20.11 -7.51
N ASP A 666 9.42 -21.14 -7.44
CA ASP A 666 9.02 -22.53 -7.31
C ASP A 666 10.04 -23.20 -6.37
N ASN A 667 9.70 -24.38 -5.84
CA ASN A 667 10.57 -25.10 -4.91
C ASN A 667 10.38 -26.62 -4.94
N ILE A 668 11.38 -27.32 -4.46
CA ILE A 668 11.29 -28.74 -4.09
C ILE A 668 11.89 -28.96 -2.70
N LEU A 669 11.47 -30.06 -2.08
CA LEU A 669 12.23 -30.72 -1.03
C LEU A 669 12.81 -32.01 -1.59
N THR A 670 14.03 -32.38 -1.18
CA THR A 670 14.67 -33.60 -1.66
C THR A 670 15.70 -34.17 -0.69
N ASP A 671 15.88 -35.48 -0.76
CA ASP A 671 16.98 -36.23 -0.12
C ASP A 671 18.07 -36.62 -1.13
N ARG A 672 17.90 -36.30 -2.41
CA ARG A 672 18.82 -36.61 -3.51
C ARG A 672 19.82 -35.48 -3.74
N THR A 673 20.60 -35.17 -2.71
CA THR A 673 21.55 -34.05 -2.68
C THR A 673 22.50 -34.00 -3.87
N GLN A 674 23.02 -35.17 -4.28
CA GLN A 674 23.97 -35.32 -5.39
C GLN A 674 23.40 -34.89 -6.75
N ASP A 675 22.07 -34.87 -6.91
CA ASP A 675 21.42 -34.54 -8.18
C ASP A 675 21.08 -33.05 -8.31
N ILE A 676 21.14 -32.29 -7.21
CA ILE A 676 20.77 -30.85 -7.19
C ILE A 676 21.74 -30.04 -8.05
N ALA A 677 23.04 -30.12 -7.77
CA ALA A 677 24.05 -29.30 -8.44
C ALA A 677 24.12 -29.56 -9.97
N PRO A 678 24.10 -30.82 -10.46
CA PRO A 678 24.04 -31.10 -11.89
C PRO A 678 22.83 -30.49 -12.61
N ILE A 679 21.66 -30.46 -11.98
CA ILE A 679 20.46 -29.85 -12.57
C ILE A 679 20.62 -28.32 -12.60
N LEU A 680 20.94 -27.69 -11.47
CA LEU A 680 21.10 -26.22 -11.42
C LEU A 680 22.16 -25.73 -12.42
N SER A 681 23.27 -26.44 -12.55
CA SER A 681 24.38 -26.09 -13.45
C SER A 681 23.98 -26.05 -14.92
N ARG A 682 22.98 -26.82 -15.34
CA ARG A 682 22.46 -26.81 -16.73
C ARG A 682 21.62 -25.57 -17.03
N HIS A 683 20.97 -24.99 -16.02
CA HIS A 683 20.08 -23.83 -16.17
C HIS A 683 20.76 -22.49 -15.89
N LEU A 684 21.83 -22.47 -15.09
CA LEU A 684 22.56 -21.25 -14.71
C LEU A 684 23.09 -20.43 -15.90
N PRO A 685 23.68 -21.02 -16.98
CA PRO A 685 24.19 -20.23 -18.10
C PRO A 685 23.11 -19.47 -18.88
N ALA A 686 21.86 -19.95 -18.83
CA ALA A 686 20.72 -19.35 -19.51
C ALA A 686 19.87 -18.46 -18.57
N LYS A 687 20.36 -18.15 -17.36
CA LYS A 687 19.64 -17.34 -16.36
C LYS A 687 19.32 -15.95 -16.94
N PRO A 688 18.02 -15.58 -17.12
CA PRO A 688 17.66 -14.35 -17.80
C PRO A 688 18.02 -13.08 -17.02
N SER A 689 17.83 -13.13 -15.70
CA SER A 689 18.09 -12.01 -14.80
C SER A 689 19.28 -12.32 -13.88
N PRO A 690 20.33 -11.47 -13.83
CA PRO A 690 21.44 -11.66 -12.91
C PRO A 690 20.98 -11.54 -11.44
N ALA A 691 19.88 -10.83 -11.19
CA ALA A 691 19.32 -10.69 -9.87
C ALA A 691 18.71 -12.00 -9.35
N SER A 692 18.25 -12.93 -10.19
CA SER A 692 17.66 -14.20 -9.74
C SER A 692 18.63 -15.00 -8.86
N VAL A 693 18.13 -15.50 -7.73
CA VAL A 693 18.89 -16.26 -6.72
C VAL A 693 18.25 -17.60 -6.44
N MET A 694 19.07 -18.61 -6.12
CA MET A 694 18.63 -19.92 -5.66
C MET A 694 19.01 -20.07 -4.19
N LEU A 695 18.07 -20.50 -3.36
CA LEU A 695 18.25 -20.71 -1.94
C LEU A 695 18.11 -22.20 -1.64
N LEU A 696 19.15 -22.77 -1.03
CA LEU A 696 19.18 -24.14 -0.57
C LEU A 696 19.33 -24.14 0.95
N VAL A 697 18.34 -24.67 1.66
CA VAL A 697 18.34 -24.69 3.13
C VAL A 697 18.55 -26.13 3.61
N TRP A 698 19.59 -26.34 4.42
CA TRP A 698 19.79 -27.61 5.11
C TRP A 698 18.76 -27.75 6.24
N ARG A 699 18.05 -28.88 6.26
CA ARG A 699 16.96 -29.17 7.21
C ARG A 699 17.28 -30.32 8.18
N GLY A 700 18.42 -30.99 8.01
CA GLY A 700 18.80 -32.17 8.79
C GLY A 700 18.40 -33.48 8.12
N LYS A 701 18.98 -34.60 8.59
CA LYS A 701 18.77 -35.95 8.01
C LYS A 701 17.38 -36.54 8.20
N ASP A 702 16.68 -36.17 9.28
CA ASP A 702 15.33 -36.64 9.57
C ASP A 702 14.49 -35.53 10.25
N PRO A 703 13.85 -34.65 9.46
CA PRO A 703 12.92 -33.68 9.98
C PRO A 703 11.60 -34.36 10.38
N SER A 704 11.53 -34.90 11.60
CA SER A 704 10.29 -35.40 12.19
C SER A 704 9.45 -34.25 12.75
N TYR A 705 8.15 -34.27 12.44
CA TYR A 705 7.18 -33.25 12.82
C TYR A 705 5.91 -33.85 13.42
N PRO A 706 5.18 -33.10 14.29
CA PRO A 706 3.84 -33.50 14.74
C PRO A 706 2.86 -33.74 13.59
N ASP A 707 1.84 -34.59 13.81
CA ASP A 707 0.75 -34.76 12.83
C ASP A 707 0.02 -33.44 12.58
N ALA A 708 -0.03 -33.06 11.29
CA ALA A 708 -0.62 -31.82 10.78
C ALA A 708 -0.87 -31.95 9.28
N ALA A 709 -1.58 -30.99 8.68
CA ALA A 709 -1.72 -30.93 7.22
C ALA A 709 -0.36 -30.78 6.51
N TYR A 710 0.58 -30.03 7.10
CA TYR A 710 1.95 -29.96 6.59
C TYR A 710 2.65 -31.32 6.72
N SER A 711 3.08 -31.88 5.59
CA SER A 711 3.69 -33.22 5.55
C SER A 711 4.95 -33.30 4.67
N ALA A 712 5.41 -32.18 4.12
CA ALA A 712 6.55 -32.16 3.20
C ALA A 712 7.87 -32.52 3.91
N ARG A 713 8.61 -33.47 3.32
CA ARG A 713 9.89 -33.99 3.84
C ARG A 713 11.02 -33.83 2.82
N GLY A 714 12.24 -33.78 3.34
CA GLY A 714 13.47 -33.68 2.56
C GLY A 714 14.58 -32.98 3.34
N ARG A 715 15.81 -33.46 3.18
CA ARG A 715 17.05 -32.91 3.76
C ARG A 715 17.34 -31.49 3.29
N TYR A 716 17.13 -31.23 2.01
CA TYR A 716 17.28 -29.91 1.42
C TYR A 716 15.93 -29.38 0.97
N PHE A 717 15.69 -28.12 1.31
CA PHE A 717 14.73 -27.28 0.59
C PHE A 717 15.50 -26.52 -0.48
N VAL A 718 15.06 -26.60 -1.73
CA VAL A 718 15.65 -25.90 -2.88
C VAL A 718 14.56 -25.01 -3.46
N SER A 719 14.78 -23.70 -3.42
CA SER A 719 13.87 -22.69 -3.96
C SER A 719 14.61 -21.72 -4.85
N THR A 720 13.93 -21.22 -5.88
CA THR A 720 14.50 -20.20 -6.77
C THR A 720 13.60 -18.98 -6.78
N TYR A 721 14.15 -17.85 -6.36
CA TYR A 721 13.50 -16.55 -6.48
C TYR A 721 13.92 -15.91 -7.80
N ALA A 722 13.17 -16.19 -8.86
CA ALA A 722 13.32 -15.48 -10.13
C ALA A 722 12.85 -14.04 -9.93
N GLN A 723 13.71 -13.06 -10.23
CA GLN A 723 13.42 -11.65 -9.94
C GLN A 723 13.86 -10.70 -11.06
N TRP A 724 12.99 -9.75 -11.41
CA TRP A 724 13.20 -8.79 -12.51
C TRP A 724 12.33 -7.53 -12.32
N ASN A 725 12.54 -6.50 -13.15
CA ASN A 725 11.84 -5.22 -13.00
C ASN A 725 10.87 -4.90 -14.13
N GLU A 726 11.19 -5.27 -15.37
CA GLU A 726 10.40 -4.90 -16.54
C GLU A 726 9.35 -5.97 -16.87
N ALA A 727 8.10 -5.55 -17.13
CA ALA A 727 7.02 -6.48 -17.46
C ALA A 727 7.27 -7.26 -18.76
N SER A 728 8.10 -6.73 -19.68
CA SER A 728 8.51 -7.42 -20.90
C SER A 728 9.27 -8.72 -20.63
N ASP A 729 9.88 -8.84 -19.44
CA ASP A 729 10.74 -9.97 -19.09
C ASP A 729 9.98 -11.09 -18.34
N ASP A 730 8.66 -10.92 -18.13
CA ASP A 730 7.82 -11.89 -17.42
C ASP A 730 7.87 -13.28 -18.07
N ALA A 731 7.77 -13.35 -19.40
CA ALA A 731 7.70 -14.61 -20.13
C ALA A 731 9.03 -15.37 -20.11
N VAL A 732 10.16 -14.68 -20.31
CA VAL A 732 11.48 -15.32 -20.34
C VAL A 732 11.90 -15.83 -18.96
N ASN A 733 11.61 -15.08 -17.89
CA ASN A 733 11.89 -15.52 -16.53
C ASN A 733 10.97 -16.69 -16.11
N ARG A 734 9.70 -16.66 -16.53
CA ARG A 734 8.77 -17.80 -16.31
C ARG A 734 9.28 -19.06 -16.99
N ALA A 735 9.59 -19.00 -18.29
CA ALA A 735 10.01 -20.17 -19.05
C ALA A 735 11.30 -20.80 -18.47
N TRP A 736 12.27 -19.97 -18.08
CA TRP A 736 13.50 -20.44 -17.43
C TRP A 736 13.23 -21.14 -16.09
N LEU A 737 12.41 -20.53 -15.22
CA LEU A 737 12.06 -21.12 -13.93
C LEU A 737 11.33 -22.46 -14.12
N ASN A 738 10.34 -22.50 -15.01
CA ASN A 738 9.55 -23.70 -15.27
C ASN A 738 10.42 -24.85 -15.78
N GLY A 739 11.28 -24.59 -16.77
CA GLY A 739 12.17 -25.61 -17.33
C GLY A 739 13.13 -26.19 -16.29
N MET A 740 13.65 -25.36 -15.37
CA MET A 740 14.47 -25.84 -14.26
C MET A 740 13.68 -26.73 -13.28
N TYR A 741 12.45 -26.33 -12.95
CA TYR A 741 11.63 -27.08 -11.99
C TYR A 741 10.95 -28.32 -12.56
N ASP A 742 10.75 -28.40 -13.88
CA ASP A 742 10.35 -29.65 -14.54
C ASP A 742 11.40 -30.75 -14.35
N GLU A 743 12.69 -30.39 -14.36
CA GLU A 743 13.77 -31.34 -14.08
C GLU A 743 13.92 -31.64 -12.59
N LEU A 744 13.88 -30.61 -11.73
CA LEU A 744 13.96 -30.79 -10.28
C LEU A 744 12.80 -31.62 -9.72
N ALA A 745 11.62 -31.57 -10.36
CA ALA A 745 10.47 -32.40 -9.97
C ALA A 745 10.79 -33.91 -10.00
N GLY A 746 11.72 -34.35 -10.87
CA GLY A 746 12.14 -35.76 -10.94
C GLY A 746 12.94 -36.26 -9.73
N ILE A 747 13.44 -35.35 -8.90
CA ILE A 747 14.16 -35.67 -7.65
C ILE A 747 13.43 -35.20 -6.39
N ALA A 748 12.25 -34.61 -6.53
CA ALA A 748 11.49 -34.05 -5.43
C ALA A 748 10.86 -35.17 -4.56
N SER A 749 10.98 -35.04 -3.24
CA SER A 749 10.21 -35.80 -2.24
C SER A 749 8.99 -35.03 -1.73
N GLY A 750 8.85 -33.77 -2.12
CA GLY A 750 7.71 -32.91 -1.80
C GLY A 750 7.96 -31.45 -2.22
N ALA A 751 7.03 -30.57 -1.89
CA ALA A 751 7.16 -29.13 -2.10
C ALA A 751 6.53 -28.35 -0.92
N TYR A 752 6.97 -27.10 -0.74
CA TYR A 752 6.41 -26.16 0.22
C TYR A 752 5.40 -25.23 -0.45
N VAL A 753 4.14 -25.29 -0.04
CA VAL A 753 3.02 -24.64 -0.73
C VAL A 753 3.15 -23.11 -0.86
N ASN A 754 3.78 -22.43 0.09
CA ASN A 754 3.91 -20.96 0.05
C ASN A 754 4.96 -20.46 -0.96
N GLU A 755 5.84 -21.34 -1.43
CA GLU A 755 6.84 -21.02 -2.46
C GLU A 755 6.69 -21.92 -3.70
N PHE A 756 5.55 -22.61 -3.83
CA PHE A 756 5.24 -23.44 -5.00
C PHE A 756 4.63 -22.56 -6.09
N ASP A 757 4.94 -22.82 -7.36
CA ASP A 757 4.36 -22.04 -8.45
C ASP A 757 2.89 -22.42 -8.68
N LEU A 758 2.00 -21.90 -7.83
CA LEU A 758 0.56 -22.14 -7.91
C LEU A 758 -0.07 -21.59 -9.20
N GLU A 759 0.56 -20.62 -9.86
CA GLU A 759 0.02 -20.06 -11.10
C GLU A 759 0.23 -21.02 -12.28
N HIS A 760 1.40 -21.66 -12.37
CA HIS A 760 1.69 -22.65 -13.42
C HIS A 760 1.21 -24.07 -13.05
N ARG A 761 1.35 -24.45 -11.77
CA ARG A 761 1.22 -25.83 -11.28
C ARG A 761 0.09 -26.02 -10.25
N SER A 762 -0.93 -25.15 -10.20
CA SER A 762 -2.03 -25.32 -9.21
C SER A 762 -2.73 -26.67 -9.27
N ALA A 763 -2.84 -27.30 -10.45
CA ALA A 763 -3.37 -28.65 -10.57
C ALA A 763 -2.49 -29.72 -9.89
N GLU A 764 -1.20 -29.42 -9.72
CA GLU A 764 -0.20 -30.27 -9.08
C GLU A 764 0.05 -29.91 -7.61
N VAL A 765 -0.73 -28.99 -7.02
CA VAL A 765 -0.57 -28.54 -5.61
C VAL A 765 -0.61 -29.71 -4.61
N GLY A 766 -1.24 -30.83 -5.01
CA GLY A 766 -1.20 -32.09 -4.26
C GLY A 766 0.22 -32.55 -3.92
N ARG A 767 1.25 -32.21 -4.72
CA ARG A 767 2.66 -32.51 -4.45
C ARG A 767 3.20 -31.84 -3.18
N CYS A 768 2.51 -30.82 -2.66
CA CYS A 768 2.87 -30.17 -1.39
C CYS A 768 2.44 -31.01 -0.17
N PHE A 769 1.65 -32.06 -0.37
CA PHE A 769 1.05 -32.87 0.68
C PHE A 769 1.35 -34.35 0.43
N GLY A 770 1.42 -35.14 1.49
CA GLY A 770 1.38 -36.60 1.40
C GLY A 770 -0.02 -37.03 0.98
N ASP A 771 -0.13 -38.16 0.30
CA ASP A 771 -1.41 -38.62 -0.27
C ASP A 771 -2.52 -38.71 0.79
N GLU A 772 -2.22 -39.26 1.98
CA GLU A 772 -3.16 -39.34 3.10
C GLU A 772 -3.59 -37.96 3.60
N ASN A 773 -2.64 -37.02 3.76
CA ASN A 773 -2.93 -35.65 4.20
C ASN A 773 -3.79 -34.91 3.17
N ARG A 774 -3.50 -35.08 1.87
CA ARG A 774 -4.28 -34.50 0.78
C ARG A 774 -5.71 -35.04 0.76
N GLN A 775 -5.87 -36.35 0.93
CA GLN A 775 -7.19 -36.97 1.02
C GLN A 775 -7.97 -36.44 2.23
N ARG A 776 -7.34 -36.38 3.41
CA ARG A 776 -7.96 -35.86 4.63
C ARG A 776 -8.37 -34.38 4.49
N LEU A 777 -7.53 -33.53 3.88
CA LEU A 777 -7.90 -32.13 3.58
C LEU A 777 -9.14 -32.05 2.66
N SER A 778 -9.20 -32.91 1.65
CA SER A 778 -10.34 -32.97 0.71
C SER A 778 -11.63 -33.41 1.41
N GLU A 779 -11.55 -34.42 2.28
CA GLU A 779 -12.68 -34.90 3.08
C GLU A 779 -13.19 -33.82 4.05
N LEU A 780 -12.28 -33.12 4.73
CA LEU A 780 -12.65 -32.04 5.63
C LEU A 780 -13.27 -30.85 4.89
N ARG A 781 -12.75 -30.50 3.71
CA ARG A 781 -13.37 -29.46 2.86
C ARG A 781 -14.80 -29.84 2.50
N ARG A 782 -15.05 -31.08 2.07
CA ARG A 782 -16.40 -31.56 1.75
C ARG A 782 -17.35 -31.49 2.95
N LEU A 783 -16.84 -31.74 4.15
CA LEU A 783 -17.62 -31.70 5.39
C LEU A 783 -17.94 -30.27 5.85
N HIS A 784 -16.97 -29.36 5.80
CA HIS A 784 -17.09 -28.02 6.39
C HIS A 784 -17.48 -26.92 5.40
N ASP A 785 -17.24 -27.14 4.10
CA ASP A 785 -17.54 -26.21 3.01
C ASP A 785 -18.15 -26.92 1.80
N ALA A 786 -19.24 -27.66 2.05
CA ALA A 786 -19.93 -28.45 1.02
C ALA A 786 -20.40 -27.62 -0.20
N ASN A 787 -20.64 -26.33 -0.01
CA ASN A 787 -21.06 -25.41 -1.07
C ASN A 787 -19.88 -24.75 -1.81
N SER A 788 -18.63 -25.08 -1.45
CA SER A 788 -17.42 -24.47 -2.01
C SER A 788 -17.43 -22.94 -1.94
N LEU A 789 -17.85 -22.41 -0.79
CA LEU A 789 -17.88 -20.98 -0.51
C LEU A 789 -16.48 -20.40 -0.62
N PHE A 790 -15.47 -21.09 -0.08
CA PHE A 790 -14.07 -20.70 -0.23
C PHE A 790 -13.48 -21.32 -1.49
N VAL A 791 -12.94 -20.49 -2.37
CA VAL A 791 -12.36 -20.94 -3.63
C VAL A 791 -11.20 -21.92 -3.42
N PRO A 792 -11.24 -23.12 -4.03
CA PRO A 792 -10.12 -24.06 -3.99
C PRO A 792 -8.89 -23.48 -4.70
N VAL A 793 -7.70 -23.82 -4.24
CA VAL A 793 -6.45 -23.33 -4.84
C VAL A 793 -6.17 -24.01 -6.19
N GLU A 794 -6.64 -25.25 -6.38
CA GLU A 794 -6.50 -26.07 -7.59
C GLU A 794 -7.13 -25.42 -8.82
N THR A 795 -8.13 -24.56 -8.62
CA THR A 795 -8.84 -23.86 -9.70
C THR A 795 -8.14 -22.56 -10.12
N LEU A 796 -6.99 -22.20 -9.54
CA LEU A 796 -6.29 -20.96 -9.84
C LEU A 796 -5.84 -20.86 -11.31
N ALA A 797 -5.35 -21.96 -11.91
CA ALA A 797 -4.96 -21.99 -13.32
C ALA A 797 -6.16 -21.81 -14.28
N GLN A 798 -7.38 -22.15 -13.85
CA GLN A 798 -8.60 -21.98 -14.64
C GLN A 798 -9.02 -20.50 -14.75
N ASP A 799 -8.53 -19.65 -13.84
CA ASP A 799 -8.76 -18.21 -13.81
C ASP A 799 -7.68 -17.42 -14.61
N VAL A 800 -6.79 -18.11 -15.33
CA VAL A 800 -5.79 -17.50 -16.23
C VAL A 800 -6.35 -17.51 -17.66
N PRO A 801 -6.46 -16.35 -18.35
CA PRO A 801 -6.98 -16.31 -19.72
C PRO A 801 -6.16 -17.21 -20.67
N PRO A 802 -6.81 -17.94 -21.59
CA PRO A 802 -6.14 -18.88 -22.50
C PRO A 802 -5.15 -18.24 -23.48
N ASP A 803 -5.16 -16.91 -23.63
CA ASP A 803 -4.34 -16.16 -24.60
C ASP A 803 -3.08 -15.49 -24.02
N VAL A 804 -2.74 -15.76 -22.74
CA VAL A 804 -1.38 -15.55 -22.26
C VAL A 804 -0.64 -16.87 -22.52
N PRO A 805 0.32 -16.96 -23.46
CA PRO A 805 0.99 -18.22 -23.73
C PRO A 805 1.58 -18.76 -22.42
N LEU A 806 1.10 -19.93 -21.99
CA LEU A 806 1.49 -20.60 -20.74
C LEU A 806 3.01 -20.81 -20.69
#